data_AF-A0A853D2E1-F1
#
_entry.id   AF-A0A853D2E1-F1
#
_cell.length_a   1.000
_cell.length_b   1.000
_cell.length_c   1.000
_cell.angle_alpha   90.00
_cell.angle_beta   90.00
_cell.angle_gamma   90.00
#
_symmetry.space_group_name_H-M   'P 1'
#
loop_
_entity.id
_entity.type
_entity.pdbx_description
1 polymer ?
#
loop_
_entity_poly.entity_id
_entity_poly.type
_entity_poly.pdbx_seq_one_letter_code
_entity_poly.pdbx_strand_id
1 'polypeptide(L)'
;MKTRYLLPGLCALALLWSCDPNESDSELVNHAPVVPDQNFTVPEALPAGSPIGALKATDKDGDALVFSLTDDQSGFFSVTKGGTLSLSEGQSLDYTKYPEQQLKIYVHDGTVGRPGNITITVVRTDPENLPPTMEAQTFEANEDIGDTDIIGTVTATDPEEDALAFAIVEDVDGLFELTEAGELSLAAGKSLDFETKQEHVITVTANDGNGFVQAEITVQVLDVDEPTMEAQTFEANEDIGDTDIIGTVKADYPGGDNITFAIEEDVDGLFELTEAGELSLAEGKSLDFETQEEHTITVSASDGNVPVQAIITIQVLNVNEAPTAADQGFEANEDIADTEVIGTLTANDPEGDEITFTLAENLDGLFELTEAGELSLAEGANLDFETQEEHTITISASDGTNEPVTFTVTITVNNVMDSLFEDPASFILKFQVVDGQVLGIGTNPNYDYDFTIDWGDDTGEQQVNQQNPTHLYANGGTYSVAIKGTFPALSMGFTNSASRNALVDVSQWGTNVWQSMEFTFFGCQNLVDFTAMERPDLSQVENMSSMFYGASSFNGSIGDWETINVTSMAQMFQGASSFNQDIGEWKTENVTSMVNMFWEASSFNQDIGLWNTKNVTNMARMFQEASSFDQNLGVWDISSIAFMSDMFDNSGMSHTNANATLAGWANFVQVNEGPFDIALGMENVPLCGESGDYALNVLINDYNWQIPQTFDYNPECP
;
A
#
# COMPACT_ATOMS: atom_id res chain seq x y z
N MET A 1 -8.85 -4.41 -66.12
CA MET A 1 -9.95 -4.07 -65.18
C MET A 1 -9.72 -2.62 -64.77
N LYS A 2 -10.67 -1.67 -64.71
CA LYS A 2 -12.10 -1.52 -65.11
C LYS A 2 -12.21 -0.07 -65.65
N THR A 3 -12.67 0.21 -66.87
CA THR A 3 -14.05 0.68 -67.22
C THR A 3 -14.64 1.77 -66.29
N ARG A 4 -15.19 2.92 -66.77
CA ARG A 4 -15.52 3.37 -68.15
C ARG A 4 -16.07 4.83 -68.23
N TYR A 5 -16.16 5.38 -69.46
CA TYR A 5 -17.05 6.49 -69.95
C TYR A 5 -16.61 7.97 -69.71
N LEU A 6 -16.97 8.98 -70.55
CA LEU A 6 -17.88 9.07 -71.74
C LEU A 6 -17.37 10.08 -72.84
N LEU A 7 -18.10 10.25 -73.96
CA LEU A 7 -17.77 10.96 -75.25
C LEU A 7 -19.06 11.68 -75.81
N PRO A 8 -19.15 12.31 -77.03
CA PRO A 8 -18.37 13.38 -77.72
C PRO A 8 -19.22 14.39 -78.59
N GLY A 9 -18.62 15.23 -79.48
CA GLY A 9 -19.22 15.78 -80.75
C GLY A 9 -19.45 17.32 -80.86
N LEU A 10 -19.70 17.98 -82.03
CA LEU A 10 -19.70 17.58 -83.48
C LEU A 10 -19.66 18.80 -84.49
N CYS A 11 -19.58 18.54 -85.81
CA CYS A 11 -19.56 19.32 -87.10
C CYS A 11 -20.53 20.54 -87.37
N ALA A 12 -20.67 21.23 -88.56
CA ALA A 12 -19.83 21.70 -89.73
C ALA A 12 -20.71 22.36 -90.90
N LEU A 13 -20.12 22.89 -92.01
CA LEU A 13 -20.69 23.31 -93.36
C LEU A 13 -21.46 24.68 -93.57
N ALA A 14 -21.90 25.16 -94.79
CA ALA A 14 -21.22 25.60 -96.07
C ALA A 14 -22.17 26.02 -97.28
N LEU A 15 -21.73 26.86 -98.28
CA LEU A 15 -22.22 27.08 -99.72
C LEU A 15 -23.58 27.85 -100.02
N LEU A 16 -24.01 28.41 -101.21
CA LEU A 16 -23.46 28.91 -102.53
C LEU A 16 -24.48 29.69 -103.47
N TRP A 17 -23.99 30.55 -104.44
CA TRP A 17 -24.53 30.95 -105.81
C TRP A 17 -25.89 31.74 -106.03
N SER A 18 -26.35 32.30 -107.19
CA SER A 18 -25.94 32.46 -108.66
C SER A 18 -26.67 33.66 -109.41
N CYS A 19 -26.68 33.77 -110.78
CA CYS A 19 -27.12 34.95 -111.62
C CYS A 19 -27.96 34.64 -112.93
N ASP A 20 -28.25 35.68 -113.78
CA ASP A 20 -28.28 35.73 -115.29
C ASP A 20 -29.64 35.99 -116.10
N PRO A 21 -29.75 36.14 -117.48
CA PRO A 21 -29.91 37.46 -118.19
C PRO A 21 -30.93 37.56 -119.42
N ASN A 22 -30.63 38.40 -120.46
CA ASN A 22 -31.22 38.65 -121.82
C ASN A 22 -32.43 39.65 -121.97
N GLU A 23 -32.65 40.42 -123.07
CA GLU A 23 -31.92 40.74 -124.35
C GLU A 23 -32.39 42.11 -124.97
N SER A 24 -32.04 42.43 -126.24
CA SER A 24 -32.23 43.72 -126.96
C SER A 24 -33.61 43.89 -127.68
N ASP A 25 -33.96 44.91 -128.51
CA ASP A 25 -33.25 45.97 -129.27
C ASP A 25 -34.16 47.19 -129.66
N SER A 26 -33.59 48.40 -129.87
CA SER A 26 -34.17 49.53 -130.67
C SER A 26 -33.23 50.77 -130.75
N GLU A 27 -33.45 51.63 -131.77
CA GLU A 27 -32.83 52.95 -132.07
C GLU A 27 -31.67 53.45 -131.17
N LEU A 28 -30.47 53.60 -131.75
CA LEU A 28 -29.27 54.16 -131.10
C LEU A 28 -29.36 55.68 -130.86
N VAL A 29 -30.23 56.08 -129.94
CA VAL A 29 -30.08 57.31 -129.15
C VAL A 29 -28.87 57.10 -128.24
N ASN A 30 -27.84 57.96 -128.29
CA ASN A 30 -26.70 57.83 -127.37
C ASN A 30 -27.16 57.90 -125.89
N HIS A 31 -26.95 56.81 -125.16
CA HIS A 31 -27.44 56.59 -123.80
C HIS A 31 -26.46 57.14 -122.73
N ALA A 32 -26.44 58.47 -122.58
CA ALA A 32 -25.62 59.21 -121.60
C ALA A 32 -25.33 58.44 -120.28
N PRO A 33 -24.05 58.24 -119.90
CA PRO A 33 -23.58 57.15 -119.02
C PRO A 33 -24.31 56.97 -117.70
N VAL A 34 -24.47 55.71 -117.27
CA VAL A 34 -25.04 55.37 -115.96
C VAL A 34 -23.93 55.29 -114.91
N VAL A 35 -23.95 56.22 -113.95
CA VAL A 35 -23.02 56.30 -112.83
C VAL A 35 -23.77 55.97 -111.54
N PRO A 36 -23.61 54.76 -110.96
CA PRO A 36 -24.17 54.43 -109.65
C PRO A 36 -23.36 55.10 -108.52
N ASP A 37 -24.03 55.42 -107.41
CA ASP A 37 -23.37 55.87 -106.19
C ASP A 37 -22.52 54.74 -105.57
N GLN A 38 -21.35 55.09 -105.02
CA GLN A 38 -20.32 54.11 -104.64
C GLN A 38 -19.68 54.41 -103.28
N ASN A 39 -19.56 53.39 -102.43
CA ASN A 39 -19.06 53.54 -101.06
C ASN A 39 -17.73 52.79 -100.87
N PHE A 40 -16.82 53.40 -100.12
CA PHE A 40 -15.53 52.82 -99.71
C PHE A 40 -15.32 53.00 -98.21
N THR A 41 -14.51 52.13 -97.59
CA THR A 41 -14.16 52.22 -96.16
C THR A 41 -12.68 52.01 -95.98
N VAL A 42 -12.03 52.85 -95.18
CA VAL A 42 -10.57 52.90 -95.00
C VAL A 42 -10.19 53.19 -93.54
N PRO A 43 -9.05 52.72 -93.03
CA PRO A 43 -8.56 53.12 -91.70
C PRO A 43 -8.06 54.56 -91.73
N GLU A 44 -8.05 55.27 -90.59
CA GLU A 44 -7.47 56.62 -90.52
C GLU A 44 -5.96 56.64 -90.86
N ALA A 45 -5.25 55.56 -90.53
CA ALA A 45 -3.84 55.36 -90.85
C ALA A 45 -3.55 54.98 -92.33
N LEU A 46 -4.47 55.24 -93.28
CA LEU A 46 -4.22 54.97 -94.70
C LEU A 46 -3.08 55.87 -95.26
N PRO A 47 -2.01 55.30 -95.84
CA PRO A 47 -0.90 56.10 -96.37
C PRO A 47 -1.28 56.98 -97.57
N ALA A 48 -0.75 58.21 -97.61
CA ALA A 48 -0.89 59.14 -98.73
C ALA A 48 -0.52 58.50 -100.09
N GLY A 49 -1.25 58.85 -101.16
CA GLY A 49 -1.06 58.27 -102.49
C GLY A 49 -1.66 56.87 -102.69
N SER A 50 -2.18 56.22 -101.65
CA SER A 50 -2.73 54.85 -101.77
C SER A 50 -4.00 54.81 -102.62
N PRO A 51 -4.14 53.83 -103.54
CA PRO A 51 -5.38 53.61 -104.27
C PRO A 51 -6.48 53.06 -103.35
N ILE A 52 -7.64 53.70 -103.38
CA ILE A 52 -8.82 53.33 -102.59
C ILE A 52 -9.71 52.35 -103.38
N GLY A 53 -9.83 52.55 -104.70
CA GLY A 53 -10.57 51.64 -105.56
C GLY A 53 -10.70 52.11 -107.01
N ALA A 54 -11.31 51.26 -107.84
CA ALA A 54 -11.70 51.61 -109.20
C ALA A 54 -13.19 51.94 -109.24
N LEU A 55 -13.51 53.14 -109.71
CA LEU A 55 -14.86 53.64 -109.92
C LEU A 55 -15.52 52.93 -111.10
N LYS A 56 -16.83 52.75 -110.98
CA LYS A 56 -17.67 52.05 -111.94
C LYS A 56 -18.69 53.03 -112.50
N ALA A 57 -18.80 53.00 -113.81
CA ALA A 57 -19.91 53.53 -114.58
C ALA A 57 -20.07 52.62 -115.80
N THR A 58 -21.27 52.56 -116.34
CA THR A 58 -21.58 51.73 -117.50
C THR A 58 -22.25 52.57 -118.56
N ASP A 59 -21.71 52.51 -119.77
CA ASP A 59 -22.40 52.94 -120.97
C ASP A 59 -23.25 51.79 -121.53
N LYS A 60 -24.38 52.10 -122.18
CA LYS A 60 -25.25 51.07 -122.79
C LYS A 60 -24.88 50.80 -124.25
N ASP A 61 -24.38 51.80 -124.96
CA ASP A 61 -23.96 51.69 -126.36
C ASP A 61 -22.49 51.25 -126.47
N GLY A 62 -21.73 51.43 -125.38
CA GLY A 62 -20.40 50.83 -125.16
C GLY A 62 -19.23 51.80 -125.31
N ASP A 63 -19.50 53.10 -125.30
CA ASP A 63 -18.49 54.14 -125.53
C ASP A 63 -17.49 54.31 -124.36
N ALA A 64 -16.34 54.89 -124.70
CA ALA A 64 -15.17 54.95 -123.81
C ALA A 64 -15.30 56.06 -122.74
N LEU A 65 -15.72 55.66 -121.53
CA LEU A 65 -15.96 56.58 -120.42
C LEU A 65 -14.71 57.27 -119.88
N VAL A 66 -14.81 58.59 -119.68
CA VAL A 66 -13.79 59.41 -119.00
C VAL A 66 -14.34 59.91 -117.68
N PHE A 67 -13.58 59.68 -116.60
CA PHE A 67 -13.92 60.09 -115.23
C PHE A 67 -13.21 61.39 -114.83
N SER A 68 -13.92 62.25 -114.11
CA SER A 68 -13.34 63.39 -113.39
C SER A 68 -14.05 63.60 -112.05
N LEU A 69 -13.34 64.17 -111.06
CA LEU A 69 -13.96 64.71 -109.85
C LEU A 69 -14.45 66.14 -110.13
N THR A 70 -15.60 66.50 -109.59
CA THR A 70 -16.26 67.80 -109.81
C THR A 70 -16.65 68.55 -108.55
N ASP A 71 -16.55 67.91 -107.38
CA ASP A 71 -16.79 68.53 -106.07
C ASP A 71 -15.93 67.83 -104.99
N ASP A 72 -14.62 68.10 -104.99
CA ASP A 72 -13.73 67.99 -103.84
C ASP A 72 -13.16 69.39 -103.57
N GLN A 73 -13.57 69.98 -102.45
CA GLN A 73 -13.17 71.32 -102.02
C GLN A 73 -12.08 71.30 -100.94
N SER A 74 -11.58 70.11 -100.57
CA SER A 74 -10.55 69.87 -99.55
C SER A 74 -9.28 69.24 -100.11
N GLY A 75 -9.32 68.62 -101.28
CA GLY A 75 -8.17 68.06 -102.01
C GLY A 75 -7.68 66.71 -101.49
N PHE A 76 -8.45 66.06 -100.61
CA PHE A 76 -8.08 64.77 -100.01
C PHE A 76 -7.98 63.65 -101.04
N PHE A 77 -8.71 63.72 -102.16
CA PHE A 77 -8.80 62.60 -103.09
C PHE A 77 -8.49 63.00 -104.53
N SER A 78 -7.97 62.04 -105.29
CA SER A 78 -7.66 62.20 -106.71
C SER A 78 -8.25 61.06 -107.52
N VAL A 79 -8.65 61.35 -108.77
CA VAL A 79 -9.15 60.34 -109.71
C VAL A 79 -8.38 60.40 -111.02
N THR A 80 -7.99 59.23 -111.53
CA THR A 80 -7.42 59.12 -112.88
C THR A 80 -8.54 59.17 -113.94
N LYS A 81 -8.22 59.56 -115.18
CA LYS A 81 -9.22 59.57 -116.28
C LYS A 81 -9.87 58.20 -116.54
N GLY A 82 -9.19 57.12 -116.18
CA GLY A 82 -9.68 55.74 -116.24
C GLY A 82 -10.41 55.26 -114.98
N GLY A 83 -10.74 56.15 -114.05
CA GLY A 83 -11.61 55.85 -112.91
C GLY A 83 -10.93 55.34 -111.63
N THR A 84 -9.60 55.32 -111.51
CA THR A 84 -8.95 54.93 -110.23
C THR A 84 -9.02 56.08 -109.24
N LEU A 85 -9.68 55.86 -108.10
CA LEU A 85 -9.75 56.77 -106.94
C LEU A 85 -8.61 56.45 -105.95
N SER A 86 -7.90 57.47 -105.50
CA SER A 86 -6.79 57.37 -104.54
C SER A 86 -6.84 58.49 -103.50
N LEU A 87 -6.29 58.24 -102.31
CA LEU A 87 -5.94 59.32 -101.37
C LEU A 87 -4.81 60.16 -102.00
N SER A 88 -4.92 61.48 -102.01
CA SER A 88 -3.93 62.37 -102.60
C SER A 88 -2.55 62.27 -101.92
N GLU A 89 -1.47 62.54 -102.66
CA GLU A 89 -0.13 62.66 -102.06
C GLU A 89 -0.10 63.80 -101.01
N GLY A 90 0.62 63.56 -99.92
CA GLY A 90 0.76 64.51 -98.80
C GLY A 90 -0.48 64.64 -97.89
N GLN A 91 -1.53 63.84 -98.09
CA GLN A 91 -2.76 63.88 -97.27
C GLN A 91 -2.87 62.68 -96.32
N SER A 92 -3.54 62.89 -95.17
CA SER A 92 -3.83 61.88 -94.16
C SER A 92 -5.29 61.96 -93.72
N LEU A 93 -5.86 60.85 -93.25
CA LEU A 93 -7.22 60.79 -92.71
C LEU A 93 -7.20 60.87 -91.18
N ASP A 94 -8.34 61.24 -90.59
CA ASP A 94 -8.54 61.48 -89.16
C ASP A 94 -9.98 61.10 -88.84
N TYR A 95 -10.19 60.02 -88.09
CA TYR A 95 -11.51 59.51 -87.74
C TYR A 95 -12.30 60.52 -86.89
N THR A 96 -11.62 61.20 -85.96
CA THR A 96 -12.26 62.10 -85.00
C THR A 96 -12.83 63.36 -85.66
N LYS A 97 -12.27 63.74 -86.80
CA LYS A 97 -12.54 65.00 -87.50
C LYS A 97 -13.31 64.83 -88.81
N TYR A 98 -13.06 63.75 -89.55
CA TYR A 98 -13.70 63.47 -90.84
C TYR A 98 -14.10 61.99 -90.98
N PRO A 99 -15.02 61.48 -90.13
CA PRO A 99 -15.41 60.06 -90.11
C PRO A 99 -16.14 59.60 -91.39
N GLU A 100 -16.75 60.51 -92.13
CA GLU A 100 -17.29 60.26 -93.47
C GLU A 100 -17.03 61.47 -94.37
N GLN A 101 -16.68 61.22 -95.64
CA GLN A 101 -16.58 62.24 -96.69
C GLN A 101 -17.41 61.84 -97.92
N GLN A 102 -18.11 62.80 -98.52
CA GLN A 102 -18.93 62.61 -99.72
C GLN A 102 -18.40 63.48 -100.86
N LEU A 103 -18.13 62.86 -102.02
CA LEU A 103 -17.51 63.47 -103.20
C LEU A 103 -18.46 63.36 -104.40
N LYS A 104 -18.33 64.27 -105.37
CA LYS A 104 -19.02 64.14 -106.66
C LYS A 104 -18.04 63.90 -107.81
N ILE A 105 -18.39 62.95 -108.65
CA ILE A 105 -17.74 62.68 -109.93
C ILE A 105 -18.66 63.08 -111.09
N TYR A 106 -18.05 63.34 -112.24
CA TYR A 106 -18.74 63.45 -113.52
C TYR A 106 -18.09 62.47 -114.51
N VAL A 107 -18.93 61.74 -115.24
CA VAL A 107 -18.49 60.73 -116.20
C VAL A 107 -19.17 60.99 -117.54
N HIS A 108 -18.40 61.00 -118.63
CA HIS A 108 -18.91 61.31 -119.96
C HIS A 108 -18.41 60.34 -121.03
N ASP A 109 -19.26 60.09 -122.03
CA ASP A 109 -18.95 59.29 -123.22
C ASP A 109 -18.10 60.06 -124.25
N GLY A 110 -18.10 61.40 -124.17
CA GLY A 110 -17.42 62.32 -125.10
C GLY A 110 -18.37 63.28 -125.83
N THR A 111 -19.67 62.97 -125.82
CA THR A 111 -20.79 63.78 -126.30
C THR A 111 -21.78 64.15 -125.19
N VAL A 112 -22.04 63.24 -124.24
CA VAL A 112 -22.92 63.47 -123.08
C VAL A 112 -22.28 62.91 -121.81
N GLY A 113 -22.80 63.30 -120.63
CA GLY A 113 -22.28 62.81 -119.35
C GLY A 113 -23.20 63.09 -118.17
N ARG A 114 -23.00 62.33 -117.09
CA ARG A 114 -23.80 62.41 -115.86
C ARG A 114 -22.92 62.51 -114.62
N PRO A 115 -23.42 63.17 -113.54
CA PRO A 115 -22.80 63.08 -112.24
C PRO A 115 -23.14 61.76 -111.53
N GLY A 116 -22.31 61.39 -110.56
CA GLY A 116 -22.59 60.38 -109.54
C GLY A 116 -21.85 60.72 -108.24
N ASN A 117 -22.22 60.09 -107.12
CA ASN A 117 -21.65 60.39 -105.81
C ASN A 117 -20.74 59.25 -105.30
N ILE A 118 -19.78 59.59 -104.45
CA ILE A 118 -18.92 58.64 -103.75
C ILE A 118 -18.97 58.96 -102.26
N THR A 119 -19.08 57.94 -101.41
CA THR A 119 -18.95 58.07 -99.95
C THR A 119 -17.73 57.30 -99.45
N ILE A 120 -16.96 57.88 -98.54
CA ILE A 120 -15.75 57.28 -97.95
C ILE A 120 -15.86 57.37 -96.43
N THR A 121 -15.89 56.22 -95.75
CA THR A 121 -15.97 56.12 -94.28
C THR A 121 -14.61 55.77 -93.67
N VAL A 122 -14.29 56.36 -92.52
CA VAL A 122 -13.02 56.22 -91.77
C VAL A 122 -13.26 55.48 -90.43
N VAL A 123 -12.25 54.80 -89.86
CA VAL A 123 -12.33 54.05 -88.58
C VAL A 123 -11.05 54.14 -87.70
N ARG A 124 -11.20 53.91 -86.38
CA ARG A 124 -10.21 54.09 -85.26
C ARG A 124 -9.71 52.77 -84.60
N THR A 125 -8.61 52.85 -83.82
CA THR A 125 -8.01 51.80 -82.94
C THR A 125 -7.80 52.26 -81.45
N ASP A 126 -7.50 51.35 -80.49
CA ASP A 126 -7.44 51.60 -79.01
C ASP A 126 -6.44 50.72 -78.19
N PRO A 127 -6.09 51.05 -76.90
CA PRO A 127 -5.09 50.36 -76.02
C PRO A 127 -5.57 49.81 -74.63
N GLU A 128 -4.64 49.40 -73.73
CA GLU A 128 -4.83 48.52 -72.51
C GLU A 128 -4.39 49.15 -71.13
N ASN A 129 -4.47 48.38 -70.01
CA ASN A 129 -4.19 48.75 -68.59
C ASN A 129 -2.80 48.29 -68.06
N LEU A 130 -2.36 48.77 -66.88
CA LEU A 130 -1.05 48.49 -66.26
C LEU A 130 -1.15 47.90 -64.82
N PRO A 131 -0.02 47.47 -64.19
CA PRO A 131 0.05 46.98 -62.81
C PRO A 131 0.88 47.89 -61.84
N PRO A 132 0.82 47.65 -60.52
CA PRO A 132 1.54 48.43 -59.50
C PRO A 132 3.08 48.27 -59.49
N THR A 133 3.74 49.11 -58.69
CA THR A 133 5.20 49.19 -58.53
C THR A 133 5.61 49.21 -57.05
N MET A 134 6.71 48.52 -56.71
CA MET A 134 7.26 48.42 -55.36
C MET A 134 8.77 48.28 -55.44
N GLU A 135 9.50 49.02 -54.62
CA GLU A 135 10.96 48.94 -54.48
C GLU A 135 11.32 48.13 -53.22
N ALA A 136 12.54 47.58 -53.18
CA ALA A 136 13.05 46.88 -51.99
C ALA A 136 13.16 47.84 -50.80
N GLN A 137 12.88 47.32 -49.59
CA GLN A 137 12.80 48.10 -48.35
C GLN A 137 13.58 47.39 -47.22
N THR A 138 14.05 48.16 -46.24
CA THR A 138 14.84 47.64 -45.11
C THR A 138 14.32 48.23 -43.80
N PHE A 139 14.19 47.38 -42.80
CA PHE A 139 13.85 47.73 -41.42
C PHE A 139 14.95 47.24 -40.47
N GLU A 140 15.04 47.87 -39.30
CA GLU A 140 15.96 47.52 -38.22
C GLU A 140 15.11 47.13 -37.00
N ALA A 141 15.45 46.03 -36.33
CA ALA A 141 14.81 45.59 -35.10
C ALA A 141 15.86 45.01 -34.15
N ASN A 142 15.76 45.31 -32.86
CA ASN A 142 16.55 44.61 -31.84
C ASN A 142 16.19 43.12 -31.80
N GLU A 143 17.08 42.29 -31.26
CA GLU A 143 16.72 40.89 -31.01
C GLU A 143 15.69 40.69 -29.88
N ASP A 144 15.67 41.59 -28.89
CA ASP A 144 14.72 41.61 -27.76
C ASP A 144 13.29 42.05 -28.12
N ILE A 145 13.00 42.27 -29.41
CA ILE A 145 11.70 42.77 -29.87
C ILE A 145 10.55 41.76 -29.62
N GLY A 146 9.44 42.25 -29.05
CA GLY A 146 8.27 41.44 -28.76
C GLY A 146 7.46 41.06 -30.01
N ASP A 147 6.79 39.91 -29.97
CA ASP A 147 5.90 39.46 -31.06
C ASP A 147 4.64 40.32 -31.26
N THR A 148 4.37 41.24 -30.33
CA THR A 148 3.32 42.27 -30.44
C THR A 148 3.80 43.59 -31.05
N ASP A 149 5.11 43.77 -31.28
CA ASP A 149 5.68 45.03 -31.75
C ASP A 149 5.84 45.08 -33.28
N ILE A 150 5.66 46.29 -33.83
CA ILE A 150 5.69 46.53 -35.28
C ILE A 150 7.11 46.92 -35.70
N ILE A 151 7.76 46.01 -36.45
CA ILE A 151 9.07 46.20 -37.08
C ILE A 151 9.03 47.30 -38.14
N GLY A 152 7.93 47.41 -38.89
CA GLY A 152 7.81 48.40 -39.95
C GLY A 152 6.48 48.40 -40.70
N THR A 153 6.44 49.14 -41.81
CA THR A 153 5.29 49.17 -42.71
C THR A 153 5.76 49.18 -44.16
N VAL A 154 5.44 48.12 -44.90
CA VAL A 154 5.80 47.96 -46.32
C VAL A 154 4.95 48.89 -47.18
N THR A 155 5.57 49.52 -48.17
CA THR A 155 4.94 50.50 -49.05
C THR A 155 5.11 50.19 -50.53
N ALA A 156 4.13 50.58 -51.35
CA ALA A 156 4.09 50.40 -52.80
C ALA A 156 3.25 51.53 -53.45
N THR A 157 3.34 51.67 -54.78
CA THR A 157 2.64 52.71 -55.54
C THR A 157 2.02 52.18 -56.83
N ASP A 158 0.79 52.59 -57.11
CA ASP A 158 0.05 52.21 -58.30
C ASP A 158 -0.07 53.38 -59.31
N PRO A 159 0.07 53.17 -60.64
CA PRO A 159 0.00 54.26 -61.63
C PRO A 159 -1.42 54.81 -61.85
N GLU A 160 -2.44 54.00 -61.57
CA GLU A 160 -3.86 54.31 -61.73
C GLU A 160 -4.53 54.75 -60.40
N GLU A 161 -3.76 54.74 -59.29
CA GLU A 161 -4.17 54.99 -57.89
C GLU A 161 -5.17 53.94 -57.33
N ASP A 162 -5.13 52.69 -57.83
CA ASP A 162 -5.93 51.58 -57.27
C ASP A 162 -5.43 51.09 -55.90
N ALA A 163 -6.33 50.45 -55.14
CA ALA A 163 -6.08 50.09 -53.73
C ALA A 163 -5.27 48.79 -53.59
N LEU A 164 -4.13 48.87 -52.90
CA LEU A 164 -3.17 47.77 -52.77
C LEU A 164 -3.42 46.91 -51.51
N ALA A 165 -3.34 45.59 -51.69
CA ALA A 165 -3.25 44.61 -50.60
C ALA A 165 -1.85 43.98 -50.57
N PHE A 166 -1.27 43.82 -49.37
CA PHE A 166 0.04 43.23 -49.16
C PHE A 166 -0.04 41.79 -48.65
N ALA A 167 0.95 40.96 -49.02
CA ALA A 167 1.10 39.59 -48.49
C ALA A 167 2.55 39.09 -48.64
N ILE A 168 3.06 38.35 -47.66
CA ILE A 168 4.32 37.60 -47.78
C ILE A 168 4.14 36.45 -48.78
N VAL A 169 5.12 36.31 -49.68
CA VAL A 169 5.22 35.24 -50.69
C VAL A 169 6.17 34.15 -50.22
N GLU A 170 7.30 34.56 -49.65
CA GLU A 170 8.38 33.69 -49.19
C GLU A 170 9.01 34.30 -47.94
N ASP A 171 8.86 33.61 -46.81
CA ASP A 171 9.68 33.74 -45.61
C ASP A 171 10.28 32.34 -45.38
N VAL A 172 11.61 32.26 -45.42
CA VAL A 172 12.35 30.98 -45.33
C VAL A 172 12.59 30.57 -43.88
N ASP A 173 12.66 31.53 -42.96
CA ASP A 173 12.90 31.29 -41.53
C ASP A 173 11.58 31.10 -40.76
N GLY A 174 10.47 31.63 -41.30
CA GLY A 174 9.13 31.50 -40.74
C GLY A 174 9.00 32.28 -39.43
N LEU A 175 9.49 33.52 -39.43
CA LEU A 175 9.56 34.41 -38.28
C LEU A 175 8.62 35.62 -38.40
N PHE A 176 8.15 35.98 -39.59
CA PHE A 176 7.46 37.25 -39.83
C PHE A 176 5.99 37.09 -40.22
N GLU A 177 5.16 38.03 -39.79
CA GLU A 177 3.79 38.21 -40.29
C GLU A 177 3.57 39.62 -40.82
N LEU A 178 2.63 39.74 -41.79
CA LEU A 178 2.35 40.99 -42.50
C LEU A 178 0.84 41.16 -42.65
N THR A 179 0.31 42.32 -42.26
CA THR A 179 -1.12 42.62 -42.43
C THR A 179 -1.44 42.97 -43.89
N GLU A 180 -2.72 42.86 -44.30
CA GLU A 180 -3.15 43.30 -45.65
C GLU A 180 -2.84 44.79 -45.92
N ALA A 181 -2.67 45.59 -44.86
CA ALA A 181 -2.30 47.00 -44.90
C ALA A 181 -0.77 47.26 -44.92
N GLY A 182 0.06 46.21 -44.83
CA GLY A 182 1.51 46.27 -44.92
C GLY A 182 2.27 46.41 -43.60
N GLU A 183 1.62 46.35 -42.43
CA GLU A 183 2.30 46.37 -41.12
C GLU A 183 3.02 45.03 -40.90
N LEU A 184 4.32 45.10 -40.56
CA LEU A 184 5.23 43.96 -40.41
C LEU A 184 5.60 43.78 -38.93
N SER A 185 5.46 42.55 -38.42
CA SER A 185 5.86 42.15 -37.05
C SER A 185 6.46 40.74 -37.07
N LEU A 186 6.96 40.27 -35.92
CA LEU A 186 7.23 38.85 -35.75
C LEU A 186 5.90 38.08 -35.67
N ALA A 187 5.88 36.84 -36.15
CA ALA A 187 4.76 35.93 -35.98
C ALA A 187 4.67 35.47 -34.51
N ALA A 188 3.46 35.22 -34.02
CA ALA A 188 3.22 34.93 -32.60
C ALA A 188 4.09 33.78 -32.05
N GLY A 189 4.79 34.04 -30.92
CA GLY A 189 5.71 33.11 -30.28
C GLY A 189 7.07 32.96 -30.98
N LYS A 190 7.52 34.01 -31.69
CA LYS A 190 8.86 34.10 -32.30
C LYS A 190 9.69 35.20 -31.64
N SER A 191 11.00 35.02 -31.68
CA SER A 191 12.02 36.02 -31.34
C SER A 191 13.02 36.16 -32.50
N LEU A 192 13.90 37.14 -32.39
CA LEU A 192 15.13 37.23 -33.18
C LEU A 192 16.32 36.75 -32.31
N ASP A 193 17.50 36.66 -32.93
CA ASP A 193 18.76 36.14 -32.35
C ASP A 193 19.90 36.60 -33.29
N PHE A 194 20.74 37.53 -32.83
CA PHE A 194 21.77 38.20 -33.62
C PHE A 194 22.95 37.26 -33.93
N GLU A 195 23.41 36.51 -32.94
CA GLU A 195 24.43 35.45 -33.01
C GLU A 195 24.11 34.39 -34.08
N THR A 196 22.84 33.98 -34.14
CA THR A 196 22.34 33.04 -35.15
C THR A 196 22.19 33.72 -36.50
N LYS A 197 21.56 34.91 -36.59
CA LYS A 197 21.29 35.54 -37.90
C LYS A 197 21.02 37.05 -37.87
N GLN A 198 22.08 37.83 -38.09
CA GLN A 198 22.06 39.30 -38.20
C GLN A 198 21.17 39.92 -39.31
N GLU A 199 20.69 39.15 -40.30
CA GLU A 199 19.86 39.66 -41.39
C GLU A 199 18.86 38.62 -41.93
N HIS A 200 17.60 38.99 -42.01
CA HIS A 200 16.52 38.23 -42.63
C HIS A 200 16.03 38.92 -43.90
N VAL A 201 15.61 38.13 -44.90
CA VAL A 201 15.04 38.64 -46.15
C VAL A 201 13.79 37.85 -46.50
N ILE A 202 12.68 38.56 -46.68
CA ILE A 202 11.38 38.01 -47.08
C ILE A 202 10.94 38.62 -48.42
N THR A 203 10.23 37.87 -49.25
CA THR A 203 9.63 38.40 -50.48
C THR A 203 8.18 38.78 -50.22
N VAL A 204 7.80 40.03 -50.53
CA VAL A 204 6.43 40.55 -50.36
C VAL A 204 5.80 40.89 -51.71
N THR A 205 4.50 40.60 -51.83
CA THR A 205 3.62 41.04 -52.93
C THR A 205 2.86 42.31 -52.57
N ALA A 206 2.65 43.18 -53.56
CA ALA A 206 1.59 44.20 -53.57
C ALA A 206 0.69 44.00 -54.80
N ASN A 207 -0.64 44.09 -54.62
CA ASN A 207 -1.64 43.66 -55.59
C ASN A 207 -2.86 44.62 -55.61
N ASP A 208 -3.27 45.08 -56.80
CA ASP A 208 -4.37 46.02 -57.09
C ASP A 208 -5.71 45.32 -57.43
N GLY A 209 -5.70 43.99 -57.56
CA GLY A 209 -6.81 43.16 -58.02
C GLY A 209 -6.78 42.77 -59.51
N ASN A 210 -5.89 43.35 -60.32
CA ASN A 210 -5.74 43.13 -61.77
C ASN A 210 -4.32 42.71 -62.20
N GLY A 211 -3.32 43.01 -61.36
CA GLY A 211 -1.88 42.76 -61.52
C GLY A 211 -1.18 42.71 -60.16
N PHE A 212 0.13 42.49 -60.15
CA PHE A 212 0.92 42.50 -58.92
C PHE A 212 2.39 42.79 -59.19
N VAL A 213 3.08 43.20 -58.13
CA VAL A 213 4.53 43.39 -58.08
C VAL A 213 5.11 42.68 -56.85
N GLN A 214 6.38 42.28 -56.93
CA GLN A 214 7.12 41.65 -55.84
C GLN A 214 8.40 42.44 -55.56
N ALA A 215 8.76 42.54 -54.28
CA ALA A 215 10.03 43.10 -53.83
C ALA A 215 10.56 42.34 -52.61
N GLU A 216 11.87 42.42 -52.40
CA GLU A 216 12.55 41.91 -51.21
C GLU A 216 12.44 42.94 -50.08
N ILE A 217 12.09 42.46 -48.88
CA ILE A 217 12.07 43.24 -47.64
C ILE A 217 13.13 42.64 -46.72
N THR A 218 14.07 43.46 -46.28
CA THR A 218 15.15 43.07 -45.37
C THR A 218 14.84 43.53 -43.95
N VAL A 219 15.03 42.64 -42.97
CA VAL A 219 15.04 42.99 -41.54
C VAL A 219 16.45 42.75 -41.03
N GLN A 220 17.13 43.81 -40.59
CA GLN A 220 18.44 43.73 -39.94
C GLN A 220 18.23 43.64 -38.44
N VAL A 221 18.87 42.65 -37.82
CA VAL A 221 18.82 42.43 -36.37
C VAL A 221 19.87 43.31 -35.71
N LEU A 222 19.52 43.97 -34.61
CA LEU A 222 20.43 44.76 -33.78
C LEU A 222 20.76 44.01 -32.48
N ASP A 223 22.06 43.87 -32.27
CA ASP A 223 22.80 43.34 -31.11
C ASP A 223 22.37 44.00 -29.78
N VAL A 224 22.07 43.17 -28.76
CA VAL A 224 21.71 43.59 -27.39
C VAL A 224 22.50 42.79 -26.32
N ASP A 225 23.84 42.86 -26.33
CA ASP A 225 24.78 42.47 -25.24
C ASP A 225 24.13 41.71 -24.04
N GLU A 226 24.03 40.37 -24.05
CA GLU A 226 23.59 39.58 -22.88
C GLU A 226 24.73 39.09 -21.96
N PRO A 227 24.45 38.70 -20.70
CA PRO A 227 25.37 37.90 -19.90
C PRO A 227 25.63 36.52 -20.53
N THR A 228 26.86 36.02 -20.42
CA THR A 228 27.24 34.65 -20.86
C THR A 228 27.51 33.75 -19.65
N MET A 229 26.97 32.53 -19.65
CA MET A 229 27.22 31.54 -18.59
C MET A 229 27.71 30.21 -19.17
N GLU A 230 28.88 29.77 -18.70
CA GLU A 230 29.42 28.43 -18.96
C GLU A 230 29.01 27.47 -17.83
N ALA A 231 28.94 26.17 -18.15
CA ALA A 231 28.66 25.13 -17.16
C ALA A 231 29.74 25.10 -16.07
N GLN A 232 29.33 24.91 -14.82
CA GLN A 232 30.19 25.00 -13.64
C GLN A 232 30.06 23.76 -12.75
N THR A 233 31.14 23.40 -12.07
CA THR A 233 31.19 22.27 -11.14
C THR A 233 31.67 22.74 -9.78
N PHE A 234 30.97 22.32 -8.73
CA PHE A 234 31.36 22.50 -7.33
C PHE A 234 31.53 21.13 -6.67
N GLU A 235 32.39 21.08 -5.65
CA GLU A 235 32.61 19.91 -4.80
C GLU A 235 32.07 20.24 -3.41
N ALA A 236 31.29 19.34 -2.81
CA ALA A 236 30.77 19.48 -1.45
C ALA A 236 30.88 18.13 -0.73
N ASN A 237 31.34 18.14 0.53
CA ASN A 237 31.20 16.96 1.38
C ASN A 237 29.71 16.65 1.60
N GLU A 238 29.38 15.39 1.91
CA GLU A 238 28.02 15.06 2.35
C GLU A 238 27.65 15.65 3.73
N ASP A 239 28.65 15.80 4.62
CA ASP A 239 28.50 16.40 5.96
C ASP A 239 28.28 17.92 5.98
N ILE A 240 28.08 18.55 4.81
CA ILE A 240 27.90 20.00 4.68
C ILE A 240 26.57 20.48 5.29
N GLY A 241 26.64 21.55 6.09
CA GLY A 241 25.45 22.16 6.70
C GLY A 241 24.63 22.99 5.70
N ASP A 242 23.32 23.11 5.95
CA ASP A 242 22.42 23.97 5.17
C ASP A 242 22.78 25.47 5.26
N THR A 243 23.53 25.88 6.29
CA THR A 243 24.07 27.24 6.40
C THR A 243 25.42 27.46 5.70
N ASP A 244 26.03 26.43 5.11
CA ASP A 244 27.34 26.52 4.46
C ASP A 244 27.23 26.72 2.94
N ILE A 245 28.16 27.50 2.38
CA ILE A 245 28.16 27.87 0.96
C ILE A 245 29.00 26.86 0.17
N ILE A 246 28.32 26.07 -0.68
CA ILE A 246 28.91 25.14 -1.65
C ILE A 246 29.76 25.90 -2.67
N GLY A 247 29.28 27.06 -3.13
CA GLY A 247 29.99 27.83 -4.15
C GLY A 247 29.38 29.19 -4.48
N THR A 248 29.92 29.81 -5.52
CA THR A 248 29.34 31.03 -6.10
C THR A 248 29.32 30.90 -7.61
N VAL A 249 28.11 30.76 -8.17
CA VAL A 249 27.85 30.71 -9.61
C VAL A 249 28.23 32.04 -10.26
N LYS A 250 28.76 31.99 -11.48
CA LYS A 250 29.25 33.17 -12.20
C LYS A 250 28.80 33.15 -13.66
N ALA A 251 28.58 34.35 -14.19
CA ALA A 251 28.43 34.67 -15.59
C ALA A 251 29.42 35.80 -15.93
N ASP A 252 29.84 35.91 -17.19
CA ASP A 252 30.67 37.01 -17.70
C ASP A 252 29.79 37.95 -18.53
N TYR A 253 29.83 39.25 -18.23
CA TYR A 253 28.95 40.26 -18.81
C TYR A 253 29.69 41.57 -19.08
N PRO A 254 29.76 42.05 -20.34
CA PRO A 254 30.48 43.29 -20.68
C PRO A 254 29.92 44.56 -20.01
N GLY A 255 28.64 44.57 -19.64
CA GLY A 255 27.92 45.75 -19.15
C GLY A 255 28.19 46.18 -17.70
N GLY A 256 28.55 45.24 -16.80
CA GLY A 256 28.93 45.53 -15.41
C GLY A 256 28.28 44.65 -14.33
N ASP A 257 28.47 45.03 -13.07
CA ASP A 257 28.29 44.15 -11.88
C ASP A 257 26.82 43.79 -11.49
N ASN A 258 25.86 43.89 -12.40
CA ASN A 258 24.42 43.90 -12.08
C ASN A 258 23.66 42.67 -12.64
N ILE A 259 24.26 41.48 -12.52
CA ILE A 259 23.64 40.20 -12.87
C ILE A 259 22.86 39.64 -11.67
N THR A 260 21.65 39.12 -11.90
CA THR A 260 20.89 38.31 -10.94
C THR A 260 20.82 36.85 -11.38
N PHE A 261 20.96 35.92 -10.43
CA PHE A 261 20.88 34.46 -10.67
C PHE A 261 19.61 33.85 -10.07
N ALA A 262 19.09 32.78 -10.69
CA ALA A 262 17.99 31.98 -10.15
C ALA A 262 18.11 30.48 -10.55
N ILE A 263 17.52 29.58 -9.75
CA ILE A 263 17.37 28.17 -10.12
C ILE A 263 16.09 28.03 -10.97
N GLU A 264 16.22 27.47 -12.17
CA GLU A 264 15.13 27.19 -13.10
C GLU A 264 14.65 25.74 -12.98
N GLU A 265 15.58 24.81 -12.71
CA GLU A 265 15.28 23.39 -12.47
C GLU A 265 16.20 22.82 -11.39
N ASP A 266 15.60 22.41 -10.28
CA ASP A 266 16.15 21.48 -9.30
C ASP A 266 15.09 20.38 -9.11
N VAL A 267 15.44 19.14 -9.48
CA VAL A 267 14.52 17.99 -9.49
C VAL A 267 14.36 17.41 -8.07
N ASP A 268 15.41 17.51 -7.25
CA ASP A 268 15.50 16.91 -5.92
C ASP A 268 15.06 17.92 -4.84
N GLY A 269 15.08 19.22 -5.18
CA GLY A 269 14.73 20.34 -4.31
C GLY A 269 15.71 20.49 -3.16
N LEU A 270 16.98 20.17 -3.39
CA LEU A 270 18.05 20.14 -2.39
C LEU A 270 18.79 21.47 -2.26
N PHE A 271 18.77 22.32 -3.28
CA PHE A 271 19.63 23.50 -3.38
C PHE A 271 18.86 24.81 -3.30
N GLU A 272 19.52 25.84 -2.75
CA GLU A 272 19.07 27.22 -2.86
C GLU A 272 20.19 28.13 -3.37
N LEU A 273 19.80 29.21 -4.05
CA LEU A 273 20.70 30.14 -4.72
C LEU A 273 20.26 31.57 -4.42
N THR A 274 21.17 32.41 -3.94
CA THR A 274 20.88 33.83 -3.73
C THR A 274 20.87 34.59 -5.06
N GLU A 275 20.22 35.76 -5.11
CA GLU A 275 20.26 36.66 -6.29
C GLU A 275 21.71 37.01 -6.71
N ALA A 276 22.68 36.93 -5.78
CA ALA A 276 24.10 37.17 -6.01
C ALA A 276 24.91 35.93 -6.43
N GLY A 277 24.24 34.77 -6.60
CA GLY A 277 24.85 33.52 -7.07
C GLY A 277 25.50 32.66 -5.99
N GLU A 278 25.36 32.98 -4.69
CA GLU A 278 25.84 32.10 -3.61
C GLU A 278 24.92 30.86 -3.51
N LEU A 279 25.52 29.68 -3.62
CA LEU A 279 24.85 28.36 -3.68
C LEU A 279 25.04 27.63 -2.35
N SER A 280 23.96 27.12 -1.77
CA SER A 280 23.93 26.29 -0.56
C SER A 280 22.86 25.19 -0.67
N LEU A 281 22.75 24.33 0.33
CA LEU A 281 21.57 23.48 0.48
C LEU A 281 20.38 24.31 0.99
N ALA A 282 19.17 23.92 0.63
CA ALA A 282 17.94 24.54 1.14
C ALA A 282 17.69 24.18 2.62
N GLU A 283 16.99 25.05 3.37
CA GLU A 283 16.72 24.88 4.81
C GLU A 283 16.28 23.46 5.19
N GLY A 284 17.08 22.79 6.04
CA GLY A 284 16.82 21.44 6.52
C GLY A 284 17.09 20.30 5.52
N LYS A 285 17.89 20.53 4.47
CA LYS A 285 18.40 19.49 3.56
C LYS A 285 19.84 19.06 3.92
N SER A 286 20.21 17.88 3.43
CA SER A 286 21.55 17.28 3.51
C SER A 286 21.88 16.61 2.18
N LEU A 287 23.13 16.21 2.00
CA LEU A 287 23.57 15.29 0.95
C LEU A 287 23.75 13.87 1.56
N ASP A 288 24.05 12.88 0.70
CA ASP A 288 24.15 11.45 1.00
C ASP A 288 24.88 10.79 -0.19
N PHE A 289 26.16 10.41 -0.04
CA PHE A 289 27.02 9.94 -1.12
C PHE A 289 26.62 8.54 -1.59
N GLU A 290 26.35 7.63 -0.65
CA GLU A 290 25.85 6.26 -0.89
C GLU A 290 24.56 6.25 -1.73
N THR A 291 23.71 7.27 -1.57
CA THR A 291 22.51 7.46 -2.38
C THR A 291 22.82 8.12 -3.73
N GLN A 292 23.62 9.20 -3.77
CA GLN A 292 23.86 9.94 -5.01
C GLN A 292 25.18 10.77 -5.04
N GLU A 293 26.20 10.23 -5.73
CA GLU A 293 27.52 10.87 -5.93
C GLU A 293 27.49 12.24 -6.66
N GLU A 294 26.44 12.55 -7.45
CA GLU A 294 26.38 13.75 -8.30
C GLU A 294 24.95 14.29 -8.48
N HIS A 295 24.75 15.60 -8.28
CA HIS A 295 23.51 16.31 -8.59
C HIS A 295 23.73 17.36 -9.69
N THR A 296 22.67 17.70 -10.42
CA THR A 296 22.69 18.75 -11.46
C THR A 296 21.46 19.64 -11.37
N ILE A 297 21.68 20.96 -11.36
CA ILE A 297 20.63 21.98 -11.40
C ILE A 297 20.81 22.89 -12.62
N THR A 298 19.71 23.41 -13.17
CA THR A 298 19.73 24.43 -14.23
C THR A 298 19.60 25.80 -13.59
N VAL A 299 20.59 26.67 -13.83
CA VAL A 299 20.64 28.04 -13.26
C VAL A 299 20.62 29.07 -14.38
N SER A 300 19.83 30.12 -14.20
CA SER A 300 19.77 31.29 -15.08
C SER A 300 20.64 32.45 -14.59
N ALA A 301 21.05 33.30 -15.52
CA ALA A 301 21.56 34.65 -15.26
C ALA A 301 20.86 35.67 -16.16
N SER A 302 20.46 36.80 -15.59
CA SER A 302 19.88 37.94 -16.30
C SER A 302 20.45 39.25 -15.77
N ASP A 303 20.62 40.24 -16.66
CA ASP A 303 20.91 41.65 -16.36
C ASP A 303 19.63 42.49 -16.16
N GLY A 304 18.46 41.88 -16.39
CA GLY A 304 17.15 42.51 -16.52
C GLY A 304 16.39 42.09 -17.78
N ASN A 305 17.09 41.52 -18.78
CA ASN A 305 16.54 41.08 -20.06
C ASN A 305 16.41 39.53 -20.12
N VAL A 306 16.39 38.95 -21.32
CA VAL A 306 16.24 37.50 -21.53
C VAL A 306 17.37 36.74 -20.83
N PRO A 307 17.07 35.75 -19.97
CA PRO A 307 18.10 35.03 -19.24
C PRO A 307 18.83 33.99 -20.10
N VAL A 308 20.15 33.90 -19.96
CA VAL A 308 20.91 32.71 -20.35
C VAL A 308 20.83 31.65 -19.25
N GLN A 309 21.01 30.37 -19.61
CA GLN A 309 20.99 29.25 -18.68
C GLN A 309 22.23 28.36 -18.85
N ALA A 310 22.76 27.83 -17.74
CA ALA A 310 23.75 26.76 -17.76
C ALA A 310 23.45 25.69 -16.71
N ILE A 311 24.06 24.52 -16.88
CA ILE A 311 24.01 23.44 -15.89
C ILE A 311 25.10 23.67 -14.85
N ILE A 312 24.71 23.60 -13.58
CA ILE A 312 25.62 23.54 -12.43
C ILE A 312 25.62 22.10 -11.92
N THR A 313 26.80 21.50 -11.82
CA THR A 313 27.02 20.16 -11.27
C THR A 313 27.57 20.28 -9.86
N ILE A 314 26.98 19.55 -8.91
CA ILE A 314 27.48 19.41 -7.54
C ILE A 314 27.96 17.97 -7.40
N GLN A 315 29.26 17.78 -7.23
CA GLN A 315 29.86 16.48 -6.93
C GLN A 315 29.95 16.31 -5.42
N VAL A 316 29.34 15.23 -4.93
CA VAL A 316 29.37 14.88 -3.51
C VAL A 316 30.71 14.21 -3.21
N LEU A 317 31.34 14.58 -2.10
CA LEU A 317 32.56 13.97 -1.61
C LEU A 317 32.22 13.12 -0.38
N ASN A 318 32.56 11.84 -0.46
CA ASN A 318 32.40 10.87 0.61
C ASN A 318 33.16 11.33 1.87
N VAL A 319 32.50 11.28 3.02
CA VAL A 319 33.09 11.49 4.35
C VAL A 319 33.47 10.10 4.90
N ASN A 320 33.10 9.74 6.13
CA ASN A 320 33.15 8.39 6.65
C ASN A 320 32.30 8.38 7.91
N GLU A 321 31.20 7.65 7.89
CA GLU A 321 30.19 7.72 8.92
C GLU A 321 30.44 6.69 10.03
N ALA A 322 29.74 6.85 11.15
CA ALA A 322 29.81 5.89 12.24
C ALA A 322 28.84 4.71 11.98
N PRO A 323 29.23 3.46 12.25
CA PRO A 323 28.38 2.31 11.99
C PRO A 323 27.08 2.36 12.81
N THR A 324 25.99 1.90 12.21
CA THR A 324 24.67 1.88 12.83
C THR A 324 24.35 0.48 13.38
N ALA A 325 23.77 0.41 14.58
CA ALA A 325 23.36 -0.85 15.20
C ALA A 325 22.04 -0.68 15.96
N ALA A 326 21.25 -1.75 15.99
CA ALA A 326 20.01 -1.84 16.74
C ALA A 326 20.15 -2.89 17.85
N ASP A 327 19.36 -2.74 18.92
CA ASP A 327 19.27 -3.74 19.99
C ASP A 327 18.86 -5.11 19.41
N GLN A 328 19.52 -6.17 19.87
CA GLN A 328 19.39 -7.54 19.34
C GLN A 328 19.00 -8.52 20.43
N GLY A 329 18.37 -9.63 20.02
CA GLY A 329 17.89 -10.68 20.91
C GLY A 329 18.27 -12.06 20.40
N PHE A 330 18.79 -12.91 21.28
CA PHE A 330 19.09 -14.31 21.03
C PHE A 330 18.42 -15.19 22.07
N GLU A 331 18.24 -16.47 21.72
CA GLU A 331 17.76 -17.51 22.63
C GLU A 331 18.85 -18.56 22.78
N ALA A 332 19.14 -18.97 24.02
CA ALA A 332 20.06 -20.07 24.32
C ALA A 332 19.38 -21.04 25.28
N ASN A 333 19.55 -22.34 25.08
CA ASN A 333 19.20 -23.31 26.11
C ASN A 333 20.10 -23.11 27.35
N GLU A 334 19.63 -23.47 28.53
CA GLU A 334 20.51 -23.50 29.70
C GLU A 334 21.62 -24.56 29.60
N ASP A 335 21.36 -25.67 28.88
CA ASP A 335 22.31 -26.75 28.62
C ASP A 335 23.33 -26.47 27.50
N ILE A 336 23.38 -25.24 26.98
CA ILE A 336 24.31 -24.86 25.90
C ILE A 336 25.78 -24.99 26.34
N ALA A 337 26.62 -25.59 25.50
CA ALA A 337 28.04 -25.72 25.79
C ALA A 337 28.79 -24.39 25.57
N ASP A 338 29.81 -24.12 26.41
CA ASP A 338 30.68 -22.94 26.26
C ASP A 338 31.39 -22.86 24.90
N THR A 339 31.60 -23.99 24.24
CA THR A 339 32.13 -24.06 22.87
C THR A 339 31.13 -23.75 21.74
N GLU A 340 29.86 -23.45 22.05
CA GLU A 340 28.81 -23.19 21.05
C GLU A 340 28.44 -21.70 20.95
N VAL A 341 28.11 -21.27 19.73
CA VAL A 341 27.78 -19.88 19.40
C VAL A 341 26.28 -19.65 19.61
N ILE A 342 25.94 -18.77 20.55
CA ILE A 342 24.57 -18.30 20.86
C ILE A 342 24.01 -17.52 19.67
N GLY A 343 24.84 -16.69 19.03
CA GLY A 343 24.45 -15.88 17.89
C GLY A 343 25.61 -15.16 17.22
N THR A 344 25.32 -14.53 16.09
CA THR A 344 26.26 -13.62 15.41
C THR A 344 25.62 -12.24 15.35
N LEU A 345 26.31 -11.24 15.88
CA LEU A 345 25.84 -9.85 15.91
C LEU A 345 25.84 -9.24 14.52
N THR A 346 24.92 -8.30 14.27
CA THR A 346 24.91 -7.49 13.05
C THR A 346 24.88 -5.99 13.36
N ALA A 347 25.52 -5.23 12.48
CA ALA A 347 25.50 -3.77 12.40
C ALA A 347 25.64 -3.39 10.92
N ASN A 348 25.31 -2.15 10.55
CA ASN A 348 25.42 -1.65 9.20
C ASN A 348 26.22 -0.36 9.16
N ASP A 349 27.33 -0.42 8.43
CA ASP A 349 28.19 0.69 8.06
C ASP A 349 27.71 1.25 6.69
N PRO A 350 27.54 2.58 6.50
CA PRO A 350 27.06 3.13 5.23
C PRO A 350 27.97 2.81 4.05
N GLU A 351 29.27 3.09 4.20
CA GLU A 351 30.34 2.85 3.22
C GLU A 351 30.58 1.36 3.01
N GLY A 352 30.30 0.55 4.04
CA GLY A 352 30.41 -0.90 4.04
C GLY A 352 31.78 -1.42 4.50
N ASP A 353 32.46 -0.66 5.37
CA ASP A 353 33.75 -1.00 5.94
C ASP A 353 33.65 -2.14 6.99
N GLU A 354 34.81 -2.69 7.40
CA GLU A 354 34.87 -3.92 8.21
C GLU A 354 34.57 -3.65 9.71
N ILE A 355 33.29 -3.70 10.08
CA ILE A 355 32.84 -3.51 11.47
C ILE A 355 33.43 -4.58 12.41
N THR A 356 34.08 -4.10 13.47
CA THR A 356 34.53 -4.92 14.61
C THR A 356 33.62 -4.74 15.82
N PHE A 357 33.40 -5.83 16.57
CA PHE A 357 32.57 -5.85 17.78
C PHE A 357 33.39 -6.06 19.05
N THR A 358 33.01 -5.37 20.14
CA THR A 358 33.60 -5.53 21.46
C THR A 358 32.55 -5.49 22.58
N LEU A 359 32.84 -6.21 23.67
CA LEU A 359 31.95 -6.33 24.83
C LEU A 359 32.16 -5.12 25.77
N ALA A 360 31.19 -4.21 25.83
CA ALA A 360 31.30 -2.95 26.58
C ALA A 360 30.84 -3.07 28.04
N GLU A 361 29.69 -3.74 28.29
CA GLU A 361 29.27 -4.12 29.63
C GLU A 361 28.78 -5.58 29.65
N ASN A 362 29.34 -6.37 30.57
CA ASN A 362 28.93 -7.72 30.92
C ASN A 362 29.09 -7.83 32.45
N LEU A 363 27.96 -7.84 33.18
CA LEU A 363 27.95 -7.66 34.64
C LEU A 363 28.04 -8.98 35.43
N ASP A 364 27.57 -10.08 34.85
CA ASP A 364 27.67 -11.43 35.43
C ASP A 364 29.00 -12.12 35.02
N GLY A 365 29.56 -11.76 33.86
CA GLY A 365 30.79 -12.32 33.33
C GLY A 365 30.59 -13.62 32.54
N LEU A 366 29.35 -13.96 32.15
CA LEU A 366 29.02 -15.25 31.53
C LEU A 366 29.32 -15.30 30.02
N PHE A 367 29.30 -14.16 29.34
CA PHE A 367 29.43 -14.08 27.87
C PHE A 367 30.83 -13.67 27.37
N GLU A 368 31.26 -14.25 26.25
CA GLU A 368 32.40 -13.79 25.46
C GLU A 368 32.01 -13.51 24.00
N LEU A 369 32.84 -12.73 23.29
CA LEU A 369 32.52 -12.19 21.98
C LEU A 369 33.78 -12.09 21.11
N THR A 370 33.71 -12.55 19.86
CA THR A 370 34.79 -12.38 18.88
C THR A 370 34.73 -11.01 18.21
N GLU A 371 35.87 -10.52 17.67
CA GLU A 371 35.92 -9.26 16.91
C GLU A 371 34.97 -9.27 15.69
N ALA A 372 34.65 -10.46 15.16
CA ALA A 372 33.70 -10.67 14.06
C ALA A 372 32.23 -10.84 14.51
N GLY A 373 31.93 -10.63 15.80
CA GLY A 373 30.57 -10.64 16.34
C GLY A 373 29.99 -12.01 16.70
N GLU A 374 30.78 -13.09 16.76
CA GLU A 374 30.29 -14.39 17.26
C GLU A 374 30.23 -14.35 18.80
N LEU A 375 29.03 -14.53 19.35
CA LEU A 375 28.71 -14.49 20.78
C LEU A 375 28.58 -15.91 21.34
N SER A 376 29.27 -16.21 22.45
CA SER A 376 29.21 -17.50 23.16
C SER A 376 29.26 -17.29 24.68
N LEU A 377 29.18 -18.37 25.46
CA LEU A 377 29.56 -18.32 26.88
C LEU A 377 31.08 -18.34 27.03
N ALA A 378 31.60 -17.73 28.09
CA ALA A 378 33.01 -17.75 28.44
C ALA A 378 33.44 -19.13 28.98
N GLU A 379 34.72 -19.49 28.84
CA GLU A 379 35.28 -20.82 29.24
C GLU A 379 34.83 -21.25 30.65
N GLY A 380 34.01 -22.31 30.72
CA GLY A 380 33.46 -22.87 31.97
C GLY A 380 32.27 -22.14 32.59
N ALA A 381 31.72 -21.11 31.95
CA ALA A 381 30.41 -20.56 32.30
C ALA A 381 29.27 -21.49 31.82
N ASN A 382 28.11 -21.37 32.46
CA ASN A 382 26.87 -22.10 32.14
C ASN A 382 25.71 -21.14 32.39
N LEU A 383 24.55 -21.40 31.78
CA LEU A 383 23.29 -20.74 32.09
C LEU A 383 22.49 -21.58 33.11
N ASP A 384 21.48 -20.98 33.73
CA ASP A 384 20.65 -21.57 34.81
C ASP A 384 19.31 -20.81 34.81
N PHE A 385 18.26 -21.44 34.29
CA PHE A 385 16.95 -20.82 34.08
C PHE A 385 16.26 -20.47 35.41
N GLU A 386 16.32 -21.38 36.38
CA GLU A 386 15.77 -21.20 37.74
C GLU A 386 16.45 -20.05 38.50
N THR A 387 17.70 -19.73 38.19
CA THR A 387 18.40 -18.55 38.69
C THR A 387 18.05 -17.29 37.90
N GLN A 388 18.06 -17.33 36.56
CA GLN A 388 17.84 -16.14 35.73
C GLN A 388 17.36 -16.45 34.29
N GLU A 389 16.08 -16.14 34.01
CA GLU A 389 15.44 -16.35 32.69
C GLU A 389 15.98 -15.45 31.54
N GLU A 390 16.62 -14.31 31.85
CA GLU A 390 17.06 -13.32 30.85
C GLU A 390 18.36 -12.62 31.28
N HIS A 391 19.34 -12.55 30.38
CA HIS A 391 20.58 -11.77 30.54
C HIS A 391 20.63 -10.60 29.56
N THR A 392 21.31 -9.52 29.95
CA THR A 392 21.52 -8.33 29.09
C THR A 392 22.97 -7.87 29.15
N ILE A 393 23.55 -7.63 27.98
CA ILE A 393 24.92 -7.14 27.80
C ILE A 393 24.92 -5.93 26.86
N THR A 394 25.89 -5.02 27.03
CA THR A 394 26.08 -3.88 26.13
C THR A 394 27.25 -4.17 25.21
N ILE A 395 27.01 -4.04 23.90
CA ILE A 395 28.01 -4.22 22.85
C ILE A 395 28.43 -2.86 22.31
N SER A 396 29.68 -2.75 21.86
CA SER A 396 30.20 -1.64 21.08
C SER A 396 30.67 -2.12 19.71
N ALA A 397 30.28 -1.42 18.64
CA ALA A 397 30.64 -1.72 17.25
C ALA A 397 31.39 -0.53 16.61
N SER A 398 32.43 -0.82 15.83
CA SER A 398 33.30 0.20 15.23
C SER A 398 33.91 -0.23 13.89
N ASP A 399 33.86 0.69 12.94
CA ASP A 399 34.62 0.80 11.69
C ASP A 399 36.15 0.93 11.90
N GLY A 400 36.56 1.38 13.09
CA GLY A 400 37.96 1.63 13.45
C GLY A 400 38.45 3.05 13.15
N THR A 401 37.60 3.96 12.65
CA THR A 401 37.94 5.37 12.40
C THR A 401 37.09 6.34 13.25
N ASN A 402 35.81 6.04 13.43
CA ASN A 402 34.84 6.83 14.18
C ASN A 402 34.72 6.43 15.66
N GLU A 403 34.01 7.26 16.44
CA GLU A 403 33.64 6.91 17.82
C GLU A 403 32.60 5.76 17.81
N PRO A 404 32.86 4.62 18.48
CA PRO A 404 32.02 3.43 18.37
C PRO A 404 30.56 3.62 18.81
N VAL A 405 29.62 3.01 18.07
CA VAL A 405 28.22 2.92 18.48
C VAL A 405 28.05 1.88 19.58
N THR A 406 27.05 2.05 20.46
CA THR A 406 26.71 1.05 21.50
C THR A 406 25.24 0.65 21.44
N PHE A 407 24.97 -0.65 21.58
CA PHE A 407 23.63 -1.24 21.57
C PHE A 407 23.52 -2.39 22.58
N THR A 408 22.29 -2.76 22.93
CA THR A 408 21.98 -3.83 23.88
C THR A 408 21.83 -5.17 23.17
N VAL A 409 22.32 -6.24 23.78
CA VAL A 409 21.95 -7.61 23.40
C VAL A 409 21.27 -8.28 24.59
N THR A 410 20.07 -8.80 24.36
CA THR A 410 19.33 -9.65 25.29
C THR A 410 19.56 -11.12 24.94
N ILE A 411 19.83 -11.96 25.94
CA ILE A 411 19.90 -13.41 25.81
C ILE A 411 18.79 -14.00 26.69
N THR A 412 17.76 -14.54 26.06
CA THR A 412 16.70 -15.30 26.75
C THR A 412 17.20 -16.71 26.99
N VAL A 413 17.07 -17.19 28.23
CA VAL A 413 17.38 -18.57 28.60
C VAL A 413 16.14 -19.44 28.36
N ASN A 414 16.30 -20.52 27.61
CA ASN A 414 15.29 -21.55 27.42
C ASN A 414 15.54 -22.70 28.40
N ASN A 415 14.57 -23.00 29.26
CA ASN A 415 14.62 -24.14 30.18
C ASN A 415 14.77 -25.47 29.42
N VAL A 416 15.63 -26.34 29.92
CA VAL A 416 15.83 -27.72 29.47
C VAL A 416 15.79 -28.62 30.68
N MET A 417 14.58 -29.06 31.06
CA MET A 417 14.33 -29.97 32.18
C MET A 417 15.32 -31.15 32.20
N ASP A 418 16.34 -31.04 33.06
CA ASP A 418 17.41 -32.04 33.23
C ASP A 418 17.12 -32.98 34.41
N SER A 419 16.11 -32.64 35.23
CA SER A 419 15.76 -33.31 36.46
C SER A 419 14.28 -33.71 36.53
N LEU A 420 13.97 -34.69 37.39
CA LEU A 420 12.58 -35.10 37.65
C LEU A 420 11.78 -34.06 38.44
N PHE A 421 12.41 -33.01 38.98
CA PHE A 421 11.77 -32.00 39.82
C PHE A 421 11.13 -30.85 39.02
N GLU A 422 11.63 -30.49 37.84
CA GLU A 422 10.96 -29.55 36.92
C GLU A 422 9.80 -30.23 36.18
N ASP A 423 9.89 -31.53 35.91
CA ASP A 423 8.95 -32.20 35.00
C ASP A 423 7.51 -32.23 35.54
N PRO A 424 6.53 -31.57 34.87
CA PRO A 424 5.14 -31.55 35.29
C PRO A 424 4.42 -32.91 35.17
N ALA A 425 5.06 -33.92 34.57
CA ALA A 425 4.59 -35.31 34.61
C ALA A 425 4.95 -36.05 35.90
N SER A 426 5.98 -35.59 36.64
CA SER A 426 6.45 -36.23 37.87
C SER A 426 5.47 -36.09 39.04
N PHE A 427 5.41 -37.12 39.88
CA PHE A 427 4.77 -37.08 41.19
C PHE A 427 5.80 -36.67 42.24
N ILE A 428 5.60 -35.53 42.90
CA ILE A 428 6.57 -34.94 43.83
C ILE A 428 6.00 -34.88 45.25
N LEU A 429 6.70 -35.53 46.17
CA LEU A 429 6.40 -35.57 47.60
C LEU A 429 7.46 -34.84 48.40
N LYS A 430 7.12 -34.28 49.57
CA LYS A 430 8.12 -33.77 50.53
C LYS A 430 8.12 -34.56 51.83
N PHE A 431 9.32 -34.89 52.28
CA PHE A 431 9.57 -35.69 53.48
C PHE A 431 10.47 -34.94 54.48
N GLN A 432 10.05 -34.88 55.75
CA GLN A 432 10.90 -34.49 56.86
C GLN A 432 11.62 -35.73 57.41
N VAL A 433 12.94 -35.77 57.21
CA VAL A 433 13.79 -36.93 57.51
C VAL A 433 14.80 -36.59 58.62
N VAL A 434 15.23 -37.58 59.42
CA VAL A 434 16.27 -37.41 60.46
C VAL A 434 17.56 -38.19 60.12
N ASP A 435 18.69 -37.81 60.74
CA ASP A 435 20.02 -38.41 60.53
C ASP A 435 19.98 -39.96 60.49
N GLY A 436 20.39 -40.55 59.36
CA GLY A 436 20.47 -42.01 59.19
C GLY A 436 19.12 -42.73 59.10
N GLN A 437 18.03 -42.02 58.82
CA GLN A 437 16.71 -42.62 58.63
C GLN A 437 16.61 -43.35 57.28
N VAL A 438 15.99 -44.53 57.32
CA VAL A 438 15.54 -45.24 56.12
C VAL A 438 14.13 -44.77 55.76
N LEU A 439 13.99 -44.04 54.65
CA LEU A 439 12.71 -43.74 54.04
C LEU A 439 12.22 -44.94 53.21
N GLY A 440 10.92 -45.00 52.94
CA GLY A 440 10.36 -45.98 52.02
C GLY A 440 9.06 -45.47 51.43
N ILE A 441 8.88 -45.65 50.12
CA ILE A 441 7.67 -45.26 49.39
C ILE A 441 6.75 -46.46 49.30
N GLY A 442 5.50 -46.33 49.75
CA GLY A 442 4.56 -47.44 49.81
C GLY A 442 3.91 -47.74 48.47
N THR A 443 3.91 -49.00 48.03
CA THR A 443 3.29 -49.44 46.76
C THR A 443 2.20 -50.46 47.03
N ASN A 444 0.98 -50.26 46.52
CA ASN A 444 -0.10 -51.25 46.66
C ASN A 444 0.28 -52.54 45.90
N PRO A 445 0.31 -53.72 46.55
CA PRO A 445 0.92 -54.93 45.99
C PRO A 445 0.11 -55.61 44.88
N ASN A 446 -1.10 -55.12 44.57
CA ASN A 446 -1.97 -55.65 43.51
C ASN A 446 -1.61 -55.14 42.10
N TYR A 447 -0.64 -54.23 41.99
CA TYR A 447 -0.25 -53.56 40.75
C TYR A 447 1.23 -53.80 40.39
N ASP A 448 1.54 -53.64 39.11
CA ASP A 448 2.91 -53.63 38.59
C ASP A 448 3.50 -52.21 38.60
N TYR A 449 4.82 -52.09 38.75
CA TYR A 449 5.54 -50.83 38.90
C TYR A 449 6.83 -50.85 38.07
N ASP A 450 7.08 -49.78 37.32
CA ASP A 450 8.26 -49.59 36.47
C ASP A 450 8.49 -48.08 36.32
N PHE A 451 9.30 -47.48 37.20
CA PHE A 451 9.42 -46.03 37.36
C PHE A 451 10.84 -45.58 37.75
N THR A 452 11.16 -44.35 37.41
CA THR A 452 12.32 -43.62 37.94
C THR A 452 11.95 -42.90 39.23
N ILE A 453 12.85 -42.87 40.20
CA ILE A 453 12.75 -42.05 41.41
C ILE A 453 14.04 -41.25 41.62
N ASP A 454 13.92 -39.97 41.94
CA ASP A 454 14.97 -39.19 42.59
C ASP A 454 14.58 -38.94 44.05
N TRP A 455 15.54 -39.09 44.96
CA TRP A 455 15.34 -38.98 46.40
C TRP A 455 15.69 -37.59 46.97
N GLY A 456 16.20 -36.68 46.14
CA GLY A 456 16.50 -35.29 46.49
C GLY A 456 17.72 -35.09 47.40
N ASP A 457 18.62 -36.08 47.49
CA ASP A 457 19.83 -36.05 48.34
C ASP A 457 21.14 -36.23 47.57
N ASP A 458 21.19 -35.71 46.33
CA ASP A 458 22.33 -35.76 45.41
C ASP A 458 22.79 -37.18 45.04
N THR A 459 21.99 -38.21 45.32
CA THR A 459 22.27 -39.61 44.94
C THR A 459 21.83 -39.96 43.51
N GLY A 460 21.07 -39.07 42.87
CA GLY A 460 20.63 -39.14 41.47
C GLY A 460 19.52 -40.15 41.19
N GLU A 461 18.98 -40.08 39.97
CA GLU A 461 17.89 -40.93 39.49
C GLU A 461 18.17 -42.44 39.63
N GLN A 462 17.16 -43.17 40.10
CA GLN A 462 17.20 -44.62 40.28
C GLN A 462 16.02 -45.28 39.58
N GLN A 463 16.31 -46.24 38.70
CA GLN A 463 15.28 -47.08 38.06
C GLN A 463 14.78 -48.15 39.04
N VAL A 464 13.47 -48.20 39.27
CA VAL A 464 12.81 -49.07 40.26
C VAL A 464 11.74 -49.94 39.60
N ASN A 465 11.95 -51.26 39.71
CA ASN A 465 11.04 -52.32 39.25
C ASN A 465 10.67 -53.30 40.37
N GLN A 466 10.60 -52.81 41.61
CA GLN A 466 10.26 -53.58 42.81
C GLN A 466 9.28 -52.82 43.71
N GLN A 467 8.46 -53.56 44.45
CA GLN A 467 7.52 -53.00 45.42
C GLN A 467 8.24 -52.46 46.66
N ASN A 468 7.72 -51.37 47.22
CA ASN A 468 8.16 -50.71 48.45
C ASN A 468 9.68 -50.38 48.49
N PRO A 469 10.20 -49.58 47.54
CA PRO A 469 11.61 -49.16 47.55
C PRO A 469 11.94 -48.33 48.80
N THR A 470 13.21 -48.42 49.22
CA THR A 470 13.72 -47.74 50.42
C THR A 470 15.08 -47.10 50.17
N HIS A 471 15.31 -45.96 50.81
CA HIS A 471 16.55 -45.18 50.71
C HIS A 471 17.06 -44.75 52.08
N LEU A 472 18.37 -44.52 52.21
CA LEU A 472 19.02 -44.16 53.47
C LEU A 472 19.61 -42.75 53.37
N TYR A 473 18.92 -41.78 53.96
CA TYR A 473 19.41 -40.41 54.05
C TYR A 473 20.54 -40.32 55.07
N ALA A 474 21.69 -39.79 54.67
CA ALA A 474 22.85 -39.65 55.54
C ALA A 474 22.65 -38.61 56.65
N ASN A 475 21.91 -37.53 56.34
CA ASN A 475 21.64 -36.40 57.22
C ASN A 475 20.11 -36.20 57.35
N GLY A 476 19.68 -35.56 58.44
CA GLY A 476 18.32 -35.05 58.56
C GLY A 476 18.10 -33.75 57.78
N GLY A 477 16.89 -33.56 57.26
CA GLY A 477 16.53 -32.45 56.39
C GLY A 477 15.09 -32.55 55.92
N THR A 478 14.69 -31.59 55.08
CA THR A 478 13.44 -31.67 54.31
C THR A 478 13.82 -31.97 52.86
N TYR A 479 13.34 -33.09 52.33
CA TYR A 479 13.73 -33.61 51.03
C TYR A 479 12.51 -33.72 50.12
N SER A 480 12.62 -33.20 48.90
CA SER A 480 11.68 -33.51 47.81
C SER A 480 12.03 -34.89 47.24
N VAL A 481 11.03 -35.66 46.82
CA VAL A 481 11.19 -36.97 46.19
C VAL A 481 10.30 -36.98 44.95
N ALA A 482 10.88 -37.10 43.76
CA ALA A 482 10.18 -37.09 42.48
C ALA A 482 10.11 -38.48 41.87
N ILE A 483 8.95 -38.85 41.33
CA ILE A 483 8.64 -40.19 40.80
C ILE A 483 7.98 -40.06 39.42
N LYS A 484 8.57 -40.69 38.40
CA LYS A 484 8.11 -40.61 37.00
C LYS A 484 8.11 -41.99 36.34
N GLY A 485 7.00 -42.40 35.75
CA GLY A 485 6.84 -43.69 35.07
C GLY A 485 5.56 -44.42 35.48
N THR A 486 5.58 -45.75 35.49
CA THR A 486 4.43 -46.58 35.85
C THR A 486 4.30 -46.65 37.38
N PHE A 487 3.54 -45.72 37.95
CA PHE A 487 3.30 -45.62 39.40
C PHE A 487 1.80 -45.55 39.75
N PRO A 488 1.03 -46.65 39.59
CA PRO A 488 -0.44 -46.61 39.59
C PRO A 488 -1.13 -46.44 40.96
N ALA A 489 -0.43 -46.68 42.08
CA ALA A 489 -1.02 -46.59 43.43
C ALA A 489 0.04 -46.39 44.55
N LEU A 490 0.14 -45.16 45.08
CA LEU A 490 0.82 -44.90 46.35
C LEU A 490 0.00 -45.51 47.50
N SER A 491 0.67 -46.16 48.46
CA SER A 491 0.00 -46.89 49.54
C SER A 491 0.87 -46.94 50.80
N MET A 492 0.96 -45.83 51.53
CA MET A 492 1.84 -45.67 52.70
C MET A 492 1.52 -46.61 53.87
N GLY A 493 0.36 -47.26 53.86
CA GLY A 493 0.02 -48.39 54.74
C GLY A 493 1.03 -49.54 54.72
N PHE A 494 1.70 -49.80 53.58
CA PHE A 494 2.70 -50.86 53.44
C PHE A 494 4.11 -50.47 53.93
N THR A 495 4.33 -49.22 54.36
CA THR A 495 5.63 -48.73 54.84
C THR A 495 5.81 -48.91 56.37
N ASN A 496 6.96 -48.50 56.90
CA ASN A 496 7.16 -48.40 58.34
C ASN A 496 6.63 -47.04 58.88
N SER A 497 6.41 -46.94 60.19
CA SER A 497 5.81 -45.73 60.80
C SER A 497 6.70 -44.48 60.74
N ALA A 498 8.03 -44.61 60.61
CA ALA A 498 8.90 -43.45 60.42
C ALA A 498 8.79 -42.90 58.99
N SER A 499 8.60 -43.76 57.98
CA SER A 499 8.35 -43.32 56.60
C SER A 499 6.99 -42.62 56.46
N ARG A 500 5.94 -43.13 57.12
CA ARG A 500 4.63 -42.43 57.20
C ARG A 500 4.72 -41.06 57.84
N ASN A 501 5.35 -40.98 59.02
CA ASN A 501 5.44 -39.72 59.76
C ASN A 501 6.51 -38.78 59.17
N ALA A 502 7.31 -39.23 58.20
CA ALA A 502 8.17 -38.34 57.43
C ALA A 502 7.40 -37.58 56.34
N LEU A 503 6.33 -38.15 55.77
CA LEU A 503 5.55 -37.46 54.74
C LEU A 503 4.84 -36.24 55.34
N VAL A 504 5.08 -35.07 54.76
CA VAL A 504 4.54 -33.78 55.24
C VAL A 504 3.72 -33.03 54.19
N ASP A 505 3.93 -33.30 52.90
CA ASP A 505 3.29 -32.58 51.78
C ASP A 505 3.31 -33.41 50.48
N VAL A 506 2.34 -33.15 49.59
CA VAL A 506 2.34 -33.54 48.17
C VAL A 506 2.46 -32.25 47.37
N SER A 507 3.61 -32.07 46.72
CA SER A 507 3.94 -30.84 45.99
C SER A 507 3.50 -30.86 44.53
N GLN A 508 3.40 -32.05 43.94
CA GLN A 508 2.89 -32.25 42.58
C GLN A 508 2.29 -33.65 42.46
N TRP A 509 1.10 -33.78 41.89
CA TRP A 509 0.44 -35.03 41.53
C TRP A 509 0.96 -35.61 40.21
N GLY A 510 1.40 -34.74 39.30
CA GLY A 510 1.89 -35.09 37.97
C GLY A 510 0.81 -35.63 37.05
N THR A 511 1.21 -36.25 35.93
CA THR A 511 0.27 -36.84 34.95
C THR A 511 -0.13 -38.28 35.30
N ASN A 512 -0.01 -38.70 36.55
CA ASN A 512 -0.31 -40.07 36.97
C ASN A 512 -1.82 -40.34 37.01
N VAL A 513 -2.27 -41.29 36.18
CA VAL A 513 -3.64 -41.82 36.20
C VAL A 513 -3.74 -42.89 37.28
N TRP A 514 -4.28 -42.53 38.43
CA TRP A 514 -4.32 -43.40 39.61
C TRP A 514 -5.34 -44.51 39.44
N GLN A 515 -4.93 -45.74 39.75
CA GLN A 515 -5.79 -46.94 39.69
C GLN A 515 -6.34 -47.35 41.06
N SER A 516 -5.79 -46.79 42.14
CA SER A 516 -6.27 -46.94 43.51
C SER A 516 -5.74 -45.82 44.39
N MET A 517 -6.56 -45.37 45.34
CA MET A 517 -6.14 -44.53 46.48
C MET A 517 -6.28 -45.28 47.82
N GLU A 518 -6.21 -46.61 47.78
CA GLU A 518 -6.33 -47.46 48.95
C GLU A 518 -5.06 -47.39 49.82
N PHE A 519 -5.23 -46.94 51.08
CA PHE A 519 -4.18 -46.66 52.06
C PHE A 519 -3.12 -45.60 51.65
N THR A 520 -3.40 -44.71 50.70
CA THR A 520 -2.43 -43.74 50.14
C THR A 520 -1.67 -42.95 51.19
N PHE A 521 -2.37 -42.25 52.09
CA PHE A 521 -1.82 -41.47 53.19
C PHE A 521 -2.16 -42.09 54.56
N PHE A 522 -2.43 -43.40 54.58
CA PHE A 522 -2.72 -44.14 55.80
C PHE A 522 -1.64 -43.89 56.84
N GLY A 523 -2.02 -43.35 58.00
CA GLY A 523 -1.17 -43.11 59.16
C GLY A 523 -0.11 -42.02 58.97
N CYS A 524 -0.20 -41.17 57.94
CA CYS A 524 0.74 -40.06 57.71
C CYS A 524 0.41 -38.88 58.64
N GLN A 525 0.78 -39.00 59.93
CA GLN A 525 0.34 -38.10 61.01
C GLN A 525 0.83 -36.65 60.88
N ASN A 526 1.90 -36.41 60.11
CA ASN A 526 2.50 -35.09 59.91
C ASN A 526 2.14 -34.45 58.56
N LEU A 527 1.35 -35.12 57.71
CA LEU A 527 0.74 -34.53 56.53
C LEU A 527 -0.37 -33.58 56.99
N VAL A 528 -0.28 -32.30 56.64
CA VAL A 528 -1.24 -31.26 57.06
C VAL A 528 -2.10 -30.78 55.90
N ASP A 529 -1.47 -30.54 54.75
CA ASP A 529 -2.09 -29.98 53.55
C ASP A 529 -1.34 -30.50 52.30
N PHE A 530 -1.70 -30.03 51.11
CA PHE A 530 -0.95 -30.23 49.87
C PHE A 530 -0.56 -28.86 49.27
N THR A 531 0.67 -28.71 48.76
CA THR A 531 1.07 -27.52 47.99
C THR A 531 0.91 -27.67 46.48
N ALA A 532 0.55 -28.86 45.99
CA ALA A 532 0.14 -29.07 44.60
C ALA A 532 -1.05 -28.15 44.23
N MET A 533 -1.00 -27.54 43.05
CA MET A 533 -2.04 -26.62 42.57
C MET A 533 -3.09 -27.34 41.71
N GLU A 534 -2.73 -28.51 41.21
CA GLU A 534 -3.53 -29.42 40.41
C GLU A 534 -4.09 -30.59 41.26
N ARG A 535 -5.13 -31.23 40.73
CA ARG A 535 -5.82 -32.35 41.36
C ARG A 535 -5.42 -33.69 40.70
N PRO A 536 -5.38 -34.81 41.45
CA PRO A 536 -5.03 -36.11 40.88
C PRO A 536 -6.03 -36.55 39.79
N ASP A 537 -5.54 -37.26 38.76
CA ASP A 537 -6.43 -37.97 37.84
C ASP A 537 -6.95 -39.25 38.52
N LEU A 538 -8.19 -39.15 39.01
CA LEU A 538 -8.93 -40.21 39.69
C LEU A 538 -9.78 -41.07 38.74
N SER A 539 -9.63 -40.92 37.41
CA SER A 539 -10.53 -41.55 36.42
C SER A 539 -10.56 -43.08 36.44
N GLN A 540 -9.57 -43.74 37.06
CA GLN A 540 -9.53 -45.20 37.26
C GLN A 540 -9.64 -45.63 38.73
N VAL A 541 -9.89 -44.70 39.68
CA VAL A 541 -9.98 -45.00 41.11
C VAL A 541 -11.38 -45.48 41.49
N GLU A 542 -11.57 -46.81 41.59
CA GLU A 542 -12.79 -47.40 42.16
C GLU A 542 -12.77 -47.47 43.71
N ASN A 543 -11.61 -47.31 44.34
CA ASN A 543 -11.40 -47.56 45.77
C ASN A 543 -10.53 -46.47 46.45
N MET A 544 -11.11 -45.77 47.44
CA MET A 544 -10.44 -44.79 48.30
C MET A 544 -10.39 -45.24 49.77
N SER A 545 -10.53 -46.54 50.04
CA SER A 545 -10.67 -47.05 51.40
C SER A 545 -9.42 -46.76 52.24
N SER A 546 -9.64 -46.27 53.46
CA SER A 546 -8.59 -45.90 54.43
C SER A 546 -7.55 -44.89 53.93
N MET A 547 -7.86 -44.09 52.89
CA MET A 547 -6.90 -43.17 52.24
C MET A 547 -6.19 -42.22 53.22
N PHE A 548 -6.94 -41.61 54.16
CA PHE A 548 -6.44 -40.70 55.20
C PHE A 548 -6.64 -41.26 56.62
N TYR A 549 -6.82 -42.58 56.76
CA TYR A 549 -6.97 -43.24 58.07
C TYR A 549 -5.81 -42.85 58.99
N GLY A 550 -6.09 -42.27 60.15
CA GLY A 550 -5.08 -41.88 61.13
C GLY A 550 -4.11 -40.78 60.67
N ALA A 551 -4.39 -40.07 59.56
CA ALA A 551 -3.70 -38.85 59.17
C ALA A 551 -4.21 -37.69 60.06
N SER A 552 -3.90 -37.76 61.36
CA SER A 552 -4.57 -36.99 62.42
C SER A 552 -4.56 -35.48 62.24
N SER A 553 -3.53 -34.95 61.58
CA SER A 553 -3.29 -33.52 61.36
C SER A 553 -3.75 -33.03 59.98
N PHE A 554 -4.21 -33.93 59.10
CA PHE A 554 -4.57 -33.58 57.73
C PHE A 554 -5.86 -32.77 57.70
N ASN A 555 -5.81 -31.63 57.00
CA ASN A 555 -6.94 -30.76 56.73
C ASN A 555 -6.74 -30.06 55.37
N GLY A 556 -6.17 -30.75 54.38
CA GLY A 556 -5.88 -30.20 53.06
C GLY A 556 -7.09 -30.20 52.12
N SER A 557 -7.12 -29.25 51.20
CA SER A 557 -8.25 -29.05 50.28
C SER A 557 -8.35 -30.18 49.25
N ILE A 558 -9.52 -30.82 49.19
CA ILE A 558 -9.81 -31.97 48.29
C ILE A 558 -11.26 -31.95 47.73
N GLY A 559 -11.99 -30.85 47.88
CA GLY A 559 -13.39 -30.75 47.47
C GLY A 559 -13.64 -30.85 45.97
N ASP A 560 -12.64 -30.47 45.17
CA ASP A 560 -12.67 -30.45 43.71
C ASP A 560 -12.32 -31.81 43.05
N TRP A 561 -12.06 -32.85 43.85
CA TRP A 561 -11.64 -34.17 43.38
C TRP A 561 -12.77 -34.94 42.66
N GLU A 562 -12.47 -35.48 41.47
CA GLU A 562 -13.44 -36.18 40.60
C GLU A 562 -13.77 -37.61 41.10
N THR A 563 -14.60 -37.71 42.13
CA THR A 563 -14.95 -38.96 42.83
C THR A 563 -15.96 -39.88 42.11
N ILE A 564 -16.33 -39.59 40.86
CA ILE A 564 -17.46 -40.24 40.15
C ILE A 564 -17.37 -41.77 40.00
N ASN A 565 -16.17 -42.34 39.88
CA ASN A 565 -15.97 -43.78 39.71
C ASN A 565 -15.77 -44.53 41.04
N VAL A 566 -15.74 -43.82 42.17
CA VAL A 566 -15.45 -44.42 43.48
C VAL A 566 -16.64 -45.24 43.98
N THR A 567 -16.37 -46.51 44.34
CA THR A 567 -17.36 -47.46 44.85
C THR A 567 -17.24 -47.73 46.35
N SER A 568 -16.09 -47.42 46.95
CA SER A 568 -15.83 -47.55 48.40
C SER A 568 -15.03 -46.36 48.95
N MET A 569 -15.57 -45.75 50.00
CA MET A 569 -14.94 -44.72 50.84
C MET A 569 -14.79 -45.22 52.29
N ALA A 570 -14.75 -46.55 52.48
CA ALA A 570 -14.67 -47.19 53.79
C ALA A 570 -13.45 -46.70 54.59
N GLN A 571 -13.69 -46.26 55.83
CA GLN A 571 -12.67 -45.76 56.76
C GLN A 571 -11.82 -44.57 56.26
N MET A 572 -12.26 -43.86 55.20
CA MET A 572 -11.42 -42.92 54.45
C MET A 572 -10.77 -41.83 55.33
N PHE A 573 -11.52 -41.25 56.27
CA PHE A 573 -11.06 -40.23 57.23
C PHE A 573 -11.09 -40.74 58.67
N GLN A 574 -11.08 -42.05 58.90
CA GLN A 574 -11.14 -42.62 60.25
C GLN A 574 -9.93 -42.13 61.08
N GLY A 575 -10.15 -41.42 62.18
CA GLY A 575 -9.09 -40.85 63.01
C GLY A 575 -8.31 -39.70 62.37
N ALA A 576 -8.80 -39.12 61.26
CA ALA A 576 -8.29 -37.87 60.69
C ALA A 576 -8.82 -36.69 61.53
N SER A 577 -8.38 -36.60 62.79
CA SER A 577 -9.02 -35.80 63.85
C SER A 577 -9.23 -34.32 63.51
N SER A 578 -8.32 -33.72 62.72
CA SER A 578 -8.36 -32.31 62.30
C SER A 578 -9.07 -32.05 60.98
N PHE A 579 -9.49 -33.09 60.23
CA PHE A 579 -10.08 -32.91 58.91
C PHE A 579 -11.48 -32.27 58.98
N ASN A 580 -11.64 -31.14 58.28
CA ASN A 580 -12.89 -30.39 58.18
C ASN A 580 -12.95 -29.55 56.88
N GLN A 581 -12.46 -30.08 55.76
CA GLN A 581 -12.56 -29.40 54.46
C GLN A 581 -13.84 -29.78 53.72
N ASP A 582 -14.33 -28.85 52.89
CA ASP A 582 -15.57 -29.04 52.13
C ASP A 582 -15.40 -30.14 51.07
N ILE A 583 -16.39 -31.03 51.04
CA ILE A 583 -16.53 -32.20 50.17
C ILE A 583 -18.00 -32.41 49.76
N GLY A 584 -18.86 -31.40 49.93
CA GLY A 584 -20.30 -31.48 49.63
C GLY A 584 -20.60 -31.72 48.15
N GLU A 585 -19.72 -31.28 47.24
CA GLU A 585 -19.84 -31.47 45.78
C GLU A 585 -19.38 -32.85 45.27
N TRP A 586 -18.89 -33.75 46.14
CA TRP A 586 -18.40 -35.07 45.75
C TRP A 586 -19.50 -35.98 45.15
N LYS A 587 -19.14 -36.69 44.07
CA LYS A 587 -20.03 -37.50 43.23
C LYS A 587 -20.20 -38.90 43.79
N THR A 588 -20.91 -38.99 44.91
CA THR A 588 -21.08 -40.22 45.72
C THR A 588 -22.05 -41.26 45.14
N GLU A 589 -22.62 -41.04 43.96
CA GLU A 589 -23.72 -41.83 43.39
C GLU A 589 -23.41 -43.29 43.03
N ASN A 590 -22.12 -43.65 42.94
CA ASN A 590 -21.64 -45.03 42.73
C ASN A 590 -21.08 -45.68 44.02
N VAL A 591 -21.02 -44.94 45.14
CA VAL A 591 -20.49 -45.44 46.40
C VAL A 591 -21.46 -46.45 47.02
N THR A 592 -20.92 -47.59 47.45
CA THR A 592 -21.66 -48.71 48.06
C THR A 592 -21.35 -48.92 49.54
N SER A 593 -20.26 -48.33 50.03
CA SER A 593 -19.78 -48.46 51.42
C SER A 593 -19.10 -47.19 51.92
N MET A 594 -19.58 -46.70 53.07
CA MET A 594 -19.05 -45.57 53.85
C MET A 594 -18.81 -45.97 55.32
N VAL A 595 -18.60 -47.27 55.59
CA VAL A 595 -18.37 -47.81 56.93
C VAL A 595 -17.17 -47.13 57.61
N ASN A 596 -17.34 -46.69 58.85
CA ASN A 596 -16.38 -45.90 59.64
C ASN A 596 -15.85 -44.61 58.96
N MET A 597 -16.46 -44.07 57.89
CA MET A 597 -15.80 -43.06 57.03
C MET A 597 -15.24 -41.85 57.80
N PHE A 598 -15.94 -41.38 58.83
CA PHE A 598 -15.54 -40.28 59.73
C PHE A 598 -15.48 -40.72 61.21
N TRP A 599 -15.32 -42.03 61.51
CA TRP A 599 -15.14 -42.50 62.90
C TRP A 599 -13.90 -41.83 63.51
N GLU A 600 -14.02 -41.19 64.68
CA GLU A 600 -12.94 -40.40 65.34
C GLU A 600 -12.45 -39.17 64.53
N ALA A 601 -13.14 -38.75 63.46
CA ALA A 601 -12.85 -37.50 62.74
C ALA A 601 -13.39 -36.28 63.51
N SER A 602 -12.79 -36.01 64.68
CA SER A 602 -13.37 -35.17 65.74
C SER A 602 -13.81 -33.76 65.34
N SER A 603 -13.16 -33.16 64.33
CA SER A 603 -13.44 -31.79 63.84
C SER A 603 -14.36 -31.71 62.62
N PHE A 604 -14.73 -32.83 61.98
CA PHE A 604 -15.50 -32.80 60.73
C PHE A 604 -16.94 -32.33 60.95
N ASN A 605 -17.37 -31.30 60.22
CA ASN A 605 -18.72 -30.74 60.25
C ASN A 605 -19.10 -29.97 58.97
N GLN A 606 -18.78 -30.49 57.78
CA GLN A 606 -19.16 -29.86 56.50
C GLN A 606 -20.48 -30.43 55.97
N ASP A 607 -21.21 -29.63 55.18
CA ASP A 607 -22.52 -30.03 54.63
C ASP A 607 -22.35 -31.09 53.53
N ILE A 608 -22.85 -32.30 53.84
CA ILE A 608 -22.88 -33.47 52.96
C ILE A 608 -24.33 -33.92 52.68
N GLY A 609 -25.32 -33.06 52.95
CA GLY A 609 -26.74 -33.33 52.70
C GLY A 609 -27.07 -33.55 51.22
N LEU A 610 -26.24 -33.04 50.30
CA LEU A 610 -26.40 -33.21 48.85
C LEU A 610 -25.87 -34.54 48.28
N TRP A 611 -25.22 -35.38 49.11
CA TRP A 611 -24.66 -36.66 48.66
C TRP A 611 -25.72 -37.68 48.21
N ASN A 612 -25.40 -38.45 47.16
CA ASN A 612 -26.32 -39.37 46.50
C ASN A 612 -26.18 -40.79 47.06
N THR A 613 -26.79 -41.02 48.22
CA THR A 613 -26.61 -42.21 49.06
C THR A 613 -27.42 -43.45 48.64
N LYS A 614 -28.22 -43.37 47.56
CA LYS A 614 -29.14 -44.42 47.06
C LYS A 614 -28.53 -45.84 46.92
N ASN A 615 -27.23 -45.93 46.69
CA ASN A 615 -26.49 -47.17 46.43
C ASN A 615 -25.68 -47.65 47.65
N VAL A 616 -25.62 -46.84 48.72
CA VAL A 616 -24.83 -47.15 49.92
C VAL A 616 -25.54 -48.21 50.76
N THR A 617 -24.84 -49.31 50.99
CA THR A 617 -25.35 -50.47 51.75
C THR A 617 -24.88 -50.50 53.20
N ASN A 618 -23.80 -49.76 53.53
CA ASN A 618 -23.18 -49.77 54.85
C ASN A 618 -22.67 -48.37 55.24
N MET A 619 -23.22 -47.83 56.33
CA MET A 619 -22.82 -46.60 57.02
C MET A 619 -22.57 -46.86 58.52
N ALA A 620 -22.32 -48.11 58.92
CA ALA A 620 -22.02 -48.43 60.31
C ALA A 620 -20.83 -47.59 60.80
N ARG A 621 -20.96 -46.99 61.99
CA ARG A 621 -19.97 -46.09 62.62
C ARG A 621 -19.57 -44.86 61.80
N MET A 622 -20.33 -44.48 60.76
CA MET A 622 -19.89 -43.43 59.83
C MET A 622 -19.50 -42.12 60.53
N PHE A 623 -20.18 -41.73 61.60
CA PHE A 623 -19.90 -40.54 62.41
C PHE A 623 -19.67 -40.86 63.90
N GLN A 624 -19.27 -42.10 64.24
CA GLN A 624 -18.97 -42.48 65.62
C GLN A 624 -17.84 -41.59 66.17
N GLU A 625 -18.02 -41.01 67.36
CA GLU A 625 -17.07 -40.08 67.99
C GLU A 625 -16.67 -38.86 67.11
N ALA A 626 -17.43 -38.54 66.05
CA ALA A 626 -17.27 -37.33 65.26
C ALA A 626 -17.84 -36.12 66.02
N SER A 627 -17.13 -35.71 67.07
CA SER A 627 -17.63 -34.83 68.14
C SER A 627 -18.08 -33.42 67.72
N SER A 628 -17.74 -32.98 66.51
CA SER A 628 -18.18 -31.69 65.94
C SER A 628 -19.31 -31.82 64.91
N PHE A 629 -19.65 -33.04 64.47
CA PHE A 629 -20.53 -33.27 63.33
C PHE A 629 -22.00 -32.97 63.69
N ASP A 630 -22.57 -31.94 63.07
CA ASP A 630 -23.93 -31.44 63.34
C ASP A 630 -24.60 -31.01 62.02
N GLN A 631 -25.02 -31.99 61.21
CA GLN A 631 -25.58 -31.78 59.86
C GLN A 631 -26.90 -32.54 59.65
N ASN A 632 -27.79 -31.98 58.82
CA ASN A 632 -29.09 -32.57 58.53
C ASN A 632 -29.02 -33.58 57.37
N LEU A 633 -29.11 -34.88 57.69
CA LEU A 633 -29.05 -35.97 56.71
C LEU A 633 -30.44 -36.51 56.31
N GLY A 634 -31.53 -35.83 56.69
CA GLY A 634 -32.91 -36.27 56.46
C GLY A 634 -33.35 -36.30 54.98
N VAL A 635 -32.52 -35.78 54.08
CA VAL A 635 -32.73 -35.80 52.62
C VAL A 635 -32.04 -36.98 51.92
N TRP A 636 -31.20 -37.76 52.62
CA TRP A 636 -30.49 -38.90 52.07
C TRP A 636 -31.43 -40.05 51.65
N ASP A 637 -31.06 -40.73 50.56
CA ASP A 637 -31.75 -41.94 50.10
C ASP A 637 -31.20 -43.15 50.84
N ILE A 638 -32.03 -43.74 51.70
CA ILE A 638 -31.67 -44.88 52.56
C ILE A 638 -32.23 -46.22 52.03
N SER A 639 -32.69 -46.29 50.78
CA SER A 639 -33.38 -47.48 50.24
C SER A 639 -32.52 -48.75 50.18
N SER A 640 -31.21 -48.61 49.93
CA SER A 640 -30.27 -49.73 49.82
C SER A 640 -29.53 -50.08 51.13
N ILE A 641 -29.77 -49.34 52.22
CA ILE A 641 -28.99 -49.48 53.45
C ILE A 641 -29.31 -50.82 54.15
N ALA A 642 -28.27 -51.50 54.63
CA ALA A 642 -28.37 -52.73 55.42
C ALA A 642 -27.73 -52.61 56.81
N PHE A 643 -26.79 -51.67 56.99
CA PHE A 643 -26.04 -51.50 58.23
C PHE A 643 -25.84 -50.01 58.58
N MET A 644 -26.41 -49.57 59.71
CA MET A 644 -26.16 -48.25 60.34
C MET A 644 -25.84 -48.38 61.84
N SER A 645 -25.39 -49.57 62.28
CA SER A 645 -25.03 -49.82 63.67
C SER A 645 -23.97 -48.82 64.13
N ASP A 646 -24.16 -48.28 65.33
CA ASP A 646 -23.21 -47.38 66.00
C ASP A 646 -22.97 -46.03 65.25
N MET A 647 -23.78 -45.70 64.23
CA MET A 647 -23.50 -44.63 63.24
C MET A 647 -23.30 -43.22 63.82
N PHE A 648 -24.10 -42.82 64.81
CA PHE A 648 -24.04 -41.49 65.43
C PHE A 648 -23.56 -41.51 66.89
N ASP A 649 -23.11 -42.66 67.41
CA ASP A 649 -22.70 -42.80 68.81
C ASP A 649 -21.58 -41.80 69.15
N ASN A 650 -21.85 -40.92 70.12
CA ASN A 650 -20.94 -39.85 70.56
C ASN A 650 -20.58 -38.80 69.47
N SER A 651 -21.42 -38.65 68.43
CA SER A 651 -21.31 -37.57 67.45
C SER A 651 -21.74 -36.20 68.01
N GLY A 652 -21.38 -35.12 67.33
CA GLY A 652 -21.74 -33.73 67.71
C GLY A 652 -23.19 -33.31 67.43
N MET A 653 -24.04 -34.22 66.96
CA MET A 653 -25.36 -33.92 66.38
C MET A 653 -26.26 -33.15 67.34
N SER A 654 -26.76 -31.99 66.93
CA SER A 654 -27.70 -31.20 67.74
C SER A 654 -29.12 -31.77 67.70
N HIS A 655 -29.93 -31.42 68.70
CA HIS A 655 -31.39 -31.66 68.72
C HIS A 655 -32.05 -31.31 67.37
N THR A 656 -31.67 -30.18 66.76
CA THR A 656 -32.23 -29.69 65.49
C THR A 656 -31.97 -30.68 64.36
N ASN A 657 -30.71 -31.06 64.15
CA ASN A 657 -30.30 -31.87 63.01
C ASN A 657 -30.57 -33.36 63.23
N ALA A 658 -30.51 -33.86 64.46
CA ALA A 658 -30.94 -35.21 64.81
C ALA A 658 -32.45 -35.40 64.58
N ASN A 659 -33.28 -34.46 65.04
CA ASN A 659 -34.73 -34.47 64.77
C ASN A 659 -35.04 -34.37 63.27
N ALA A 660 -34.37 -33.46 62.54
CA ALA A 660 -34.58 -33.29 61.10
C ALA A 660 -34.18 -34.53 60.30
N THR A 661 -33.07 -35.17 60.67
CA THR A 661 -32.58 -36.41 60.07
C THR A 661 -33.58 -37.55 60.27
N LEU A 662 -33.97 -37.83 61.51
CA LEU A 662 -34.93 -38.89 61.80
C LEU A 662 -36.31 -38.62 61.16
N ALA A 663 -36.79 -37.37 61.16
CA ALA A 663 -38.07 -37.03 60.55
C ALA A 663 -38.07 -37.19 59.02
N GLY A 664 -36.96 -36.84 58.36
CA GLY A 664 -36.75 -37.07 56.94
C GLY A 664 -36.74 -38.56 56.61
N TRP A 665 -35.99 -39.37 57.36
CA TRP A 665 -35.95 -40.82 57.20
C TRP A 665 -37.28 -41.52 57.52
N ALA A 666 -38.02 -41.07 58.55
CA ALA A 666 -39.35 -41.57 58.87
C ALA A 666 -40.35 -41.32 57.73
N ASN A 667 -40.30 -40.14 57.09
CA ASN A 667 -41.04 -39.87 55.86
C ASN A 667 -40.54 -40.73 54.68
N PHE A 668 -39.23 -40.92 54.54
CA PHE A 668 -38.65 -41.75 53.48
C PHE A 668 -39.17 -43.19 53.54
N VAL A 669 -39.14 -43.85 54.71
CA VAL A 669 -39.63 -45.22 54.84
C VAL A 669 -41.13 -45.33 54.59
N GLN A 670 -41.91 -44.33 55.01
CA GLN A 670 -43.36 -44.26 54.75
C GLN A 670 -43.69 -44.06 53.26
N VAL A 671 -42.82 -43.44 52.47
CA VAL A 671 -43.01 -43.22 51.02
C VAL A 671 -42.53 -44.42 50.20
N ASN A 672 -41.49 -45.12 50.64
CA ASN A 672 -40.81 -46.16 49.85
C ASN A 672 -41.05 -47.60 50.34
N GLU A 673 -41.85 -47.80 51.40
CA GLU A 673 -42.11 -49.11 52.02
C GLU A 673 -40.83 -49.84 52.50
N GLY A 674 -39.85 -49.09 53.01
CA GLY A 674 -38.59 -49.63 53.57
C GLY A 674 -37.47 -48.57 53.66
N PRO A 675 -36.31 -48.90 54.26
CA PRO A 675 -35.87 -50.23 54.74
C PRO A 675 -36.48 -50.67 56.09
N PHE A 676 -36.40 -51.97 56.36
CA PHE A 676 -36.81 -52.62 57.61
C PHE A 676 -35.60 -53.16 58.39
N ASP A 677 -35.81 -53.51 59.67
CA ASP A 677 -34.86 -54.26 60.53
C ASP A 677 -33.49 -53.57 60.77
N ILE A 678 -33.37 -52.27 60.47
CA ILE A 678 -32.10 -51.53 60.57
C ILE A 678 -31.75 -51.25 62.03
N ALA A 679 -30.52 -51.61 62.43
CA ALA A 679 -29.93 -51.12 63.67
C ALA A 679 -29.29 -49.75 63.46
N LEU A 680 -29.57 -48.79 64.35
CA LEU A 680 -29.01 -47.43 64.33
C LEU A 680 -28.43 -47.07 65.71
N GLY A 681 -27.17 -46.67 65.75
CA GLY A 681 -26.54 -46.14 66.96
C GLY A 681 -26.81 -44.64 67.14
N MET A 682 -27.18 -44.26 68.36
CA MET A 682 -27.45 -42.88 68.78
C MET A 682 -27.02 -42.62 70.24
N GLU A 683 -26.03 -43.35 70.78
CA GLU A 683 -25.55 -43.13 72.15
C GLU A 683 -25.07 -41.68 72.36
N ASN A 684 -25.54 -41.04 73.43
CA ASN A 684 -25.31 -39.62 73.76
C ASN A 684 -25.77 -38.60 72.70
N VAL A 685 -26.52 -38.99 71.66
CA VAL A 685 -27.13 -38.04 70.71
C VAL A 685 -28.35 -37.38 71.35
N PRO A 686 -28.47 -36.04 71.36
CA PRO A 686 -29.61 -35.33 71.93
C PRO A 686 -30.85 -35.35 71.01
N LEU A 687 -32.00 -35.81 71.52
CA LEU A 687 -33.30 -35.85 70.81
C LEU A 687 -34.42 -35.18 71.61
N CYS A 688 -35.42 -34.58 70.94
CA CYS A 688 -36.49 -33.86 71.66
C CYS A 688 -37.79 -33.62 70.88
N GLY A 689 -38.90 -33.47 71.61
CA GLY A 689 -40.17 -32.92 71.10
C GLY A 689 -40.96 -33.81 70.13
N GLU A 690 -42.17 -33.38 69.79
CA GLU A 690 -43.16 -34.18 69.06
C GLU A 690 -42.67 -34.71 67.68
N SER A 691 -41.77 -34.00 67.00
CA SER A 691 -41.19 -34.44 65.72
C SER A 691 -40.20 -35.59 65.88
N GLY A 692 -39.39 -35.59 66.96
CA GLY A 692 -38.48 -36.68 67.27
C GLY A 692 -39.26 -37.92 67.74
N ASP A 693 -40.27 -37.71 68.59
CA ASP A 693 -41.18 -38.77 69.05
C ASP A 693 -41.92 -39.45 67.89
N TYR A 694 -42.47 -38.66 66.94
CA TYR A 694 -43.13 -39.19 65.75
C TYR A 694 -42.17 -40.03 64.90
N ALA A 695 -40.97 -39.51 64.63
CA ALA A 695 -39.98 -40.18 63.81
C ALA A 695 -39.51 -41.49 64.42
N LEU A 696 -39.13 -41.49 65.71
CA LEU A 696 -38.76 -42.69 66.45
C LEU A 696 -39.90 -43.73 66.46
N ASN A 697 -41.14 -43.29 66.67
CA ASN A 697 -42.30 -44.18 66.68
C ASN A 697 -42.49 -44.89 65.33
N VAL A 698 -42.38 -44.17 64.20
CA VAL A 698 -42.47 -44.75 62.86
C VAL A 698 -41.33 -45.75 62.61
N LEU A 699 -40.08 -45.32 62.79
CA LEU A 699 -38.91 -46.15 62.50
C LEU A 699 -38.89 -47.43 63.34
N ILE A 700 -39.15 -47.32 64.65
CA ILE A 700 -39.09 -48.46 65.58
C ILE A 700 -40.33 -49.36 65.45
N ASN A 701 -41.55 -48.81 65.48
CA ASN A 701 -42.76 -49.63 65.61
C ASN A 701 -43.39 -50.04 64.26
N ASP A 702 -43.30 -49.20 63.23
CA ASP A 702 -43.85 -49.53 61.90
C ASP A 702 -42.81 -50.24 61.01
N TYR A 703 -41.51 -49.93 61.17
CA TYR A 703 -40.41 -50.45 60.34
C TYR A 703 -39.39 -51.35 61.09
N ASN A 704 -39.62 -51.64 62.38
CA ASN A 704 -38.80 -52.53 63.21
C ASN A 704 -37.32 -52.13 63.35
N TRP A 705 -37.00 -50.83 63.27
CA TRP A 705 -35.63 -50.35 63.49
C TRP A 705 -35.21 -50.55 64.95
N GLN A 706 -33.97 -50.99 65.15
CA GLN A 706 -33.38 -51.26 66.46
C GLN A 706 -32.55 -50.04 66.89
N ILE A 707 -33.21 -49.08 67.54
CA ILE A 707 -32.58 -47.86 68.09
C ILE A 707 -32.49 -48.00 69.62
N PRO A 708 -31.29 -48.14 70.22
CA PRO A 708 -31.14 -48.22 71.67
C PRO A 708 -31.55 -46.91 72.36
N GLN A 709 -32.22 -46.98 73.51
CA GLN A 709 -32.53 -45.81 74.34
C GLN A 709 -31.31 -45.36 75.17
N THR A 710 -30.21 -45.07 74.47
CA THR A 710 -28.97 -44.48 74.98
C THR A 710 -28.73 -43.05 74.48
N PHE A 711 -29.67 -42.50 73.71
CA PHE A 711 -29.76 -41.09 73.32
C PHE A 711 -30.25 -40.21 74.48
N ASP A 712 -29.84 -38.93 74.50
CA ASP A 712 -30.25 -37.96 75.53
C ASP A 712 -31.60 -37.33 75.15
N TYR A 713 -32.69 -37.85 75.70
CA TYR A 713 -34.04 -37.44 75.36
C TYR A 713 -34.60 -36.36 76.31
N ASN A 714 -34.97 -35.21 75.75
CA ASN A 714 -35.63 -34.12 76.47
C ASN A 714 -37.04 -33.81 75.90
N PRO A 715 -38.13 -34.04 76.66
CA PRO A 715 -39.49 -33.74 76.20
C PRO A 715 -39.88 -32.25 76.25
N GLU A 716 -39.06 -31.35 76.84
CA GLU A 716 -39.40 -29.92 77.04
C GLU A 716 -38.52 -28.93 76.25
N CYS A 717 -37.82 -29.38 75.19
CA CYS A 717 -37.18 -28.45 74.24
C CYS A 717 -38.22 -27.70 73.38
N PRO A 718 -37.90 -26.46 72.92
CA PRO A 718 -38.80 -25.60 72.15
C PRO A 718 -38.97 -26.00 70.67
#